data_AF-A0A3M2RL77-F1
#
_entry.id   AF-A0A3M2RL77-F1
#
_cell.length_a   1.000
_cell.length_b   1.000
_cell.length_c   1.000
_cell.angle_alpha   90.00
_cell.angle_beta   90.00
_cell.angle_gamma   90.00
#
_symmetry.space_group_name_H-M   'P 1'
#
loop_
_entity.id
_entity.type
_entity.pdbx_description
1 polymer ?
#
loop_
_entity_poly.entity_id
_entity_poly.type
_entity_poly.pdbx_seq_one_letter_code
_entity_poly.pdbx_strand_id
1 'polypeptide(L)'
;MLSENGRPFRNLNDNLVNDVPGIQFVTRGGLTGLANEDATAQAFAIAAMTPAPNTLFEPSDFASFRVELTHPIHPDWQKLGGKIELLDGEGNPVRADVFVQDRRITVDPCVADNAANCGLPGDKLTSDERYTLNIQSLPSVTGEHLSSKTEFKAIKTEPTVVQFQNVTDPGITEGSANLILSKLNGQPVNGVILNSMLLGTTDASESSGGLYSELAYAPAFGADEPLPIRVPRGTRLIGSSIEMKANGTVSVLDADTGQSLRSGALNVITITDATGYLIPNPYTDDVEAPSHVRLFIDAQMKAFDNRAPDRDPPKLVSWSPGPDGKYEFMPDRDEMHRPGDPVTLFFDEPILASSVESGVTLKDGARKVPVKYWVDGASVNFNPEGGLQHGVRYALEINSNLTDLAGNGMPQQVLEFELPDLGQDVARVSPIVLTAYPGYPCVTTGQDLANNKHGQCIDKSSEDDGAPLGEVIPLSILPQDRPISVLFSQSLDKTTVRLGETFRVDAVNDDGTVLTENLPGRLEFSNQRIQFYPAEPWKVDGLYRYTIASSQDGSCTSAICSEPDQNGGGLPVQTDLLVDPEDIGGPDLEIYFRGGPRTDSVFVPLRSVPVRDVNSNYMIDCESADNCLEPFNHKLDPRGADAPTPCRPSENATTILAGGNSKFLGVPSIPTRIGCAPSKSGDCPEDKILYKTYGLNIEFEGPIDPDVFGKEGVEVKVYPTIIATTGVSVFLSGVGEQNTGPAIVRIRHVPTEDNPQGHLVGLIDEGPDGGLRFTTTAPAHLDAPNLRLKLAGVDGTWLLDHDIYSKEFVLELSGPVRLVDDGRLLVTLETLKAVELSANVDFKNILEIFRGMVEIPLVIPAGGANLNLISLPIKQMPEAYQVKP
;
A
#
# COMPACT_ATOMS: atom_id res chain seq x y z
N MET A 1 -22.64 -22.13 -25.31
CA MET A 1 -22.42 -22.25 -26.77
C MET A 1 -23.39 -21.33 -27.48
N LEU A 2 -22.90 -20.21 -27.99
CA LEU A 2 -23.69 -19.36 -28.88
C LEU A 2 -23.70 -20.04 -30.26
N SER A 3 -24.78 -19.90 -31.03
CA SER A 3 -24.82 -20.33 -32.43
C SER A 3 -25.56 -19.31 -33.26
N GLU A 4 -25.01 -18.97 -34.42
CA GLU A 4 -25.71 -18.26 -35.48
C GLU A 4 -25.78 -19.23 -36.66
N ASN A 5 -26.99 -19.48 -37.18
CA ASN A 5 -27.25 -20.45 -38.26
C ASN A 5 -26.73 -21.88 -38.01
N GLY A 6 -26.73 -22.34 -36.75
CA GLY A 6 -26.41 -23.74 -36.41
C GLY A 6 -24.91 -24.09 -36.41
N ARG A 7 -24.01 -23.11 -36.58
CA ARG A 7 -22.57 -23.31 -36.35
C ARG A 7 -22.24 -22.92 -34.91
N PRO A 8 -21.63 -23.80 -34.11
CA PRO A 8 -21.24 -23.49 -32.74
C PRO A 8 -20.10 -22.46 -32.75
N PHE A 9 -20.30 -21.32 -32.09
CA PHE A 9 -19.20 -20.42 -31.76
C PHE A 9 -18.41 -21.05 -30.62
N ARG A 10 -17.09 -21.19 -30.79
CA ARG A 10 -16.21 -21.27 -29.63
C ARG A 10 -16.26 -19.90 -28.97
N ASN A 11 -16.65 -19.86 -27.70
CA ASN A 11 -16.46 -18.65 -26.94
C ASN A 11 -14.95 -18.43 -26.84
N LEU A 12 -14.42 -17.36 -27.44
CA LEU A 12 -12.99 -17.04 -27.31
C LEU A 12 -12.65 -16.67 -25.85
N ASN A 13 -13.66 -16.48 -24.99
CA ASN A 13 -13.54 -16.36 -23.54
C ASN A 13 -13.58 -17.71 -22.78
N ASP A 14 -13.51 -18.88 -23.45
CA ASP A 14 -13.55 -20.21 -22.79
C ASP A 14 -12.39 -20.45 -21.78
N ASN A 15 -11.44 -19.51 -21.64
CA ASN A 15 -10.40 -19.53 -20.60
C ASN A 15 -10.68 -18.58 -19.41
N LEU A 16 -11.80 -17.84 -19.40
CA LEU A 16 -12.22 -17.00 -18.27
C LEU A 16 -13.39 -17.70 -17.57
N VAL A 17 -13.14 -18.18 -16.35
CA VAL A 17 -13.97 -19.12 -15.58
C VAL A 17 -15.34 -18.58 -15.14
N ASN A 18 -15.72 -17.33 -15.43
CA ASN A 18 -16.87 -16.70 -14.76
C ASN A 18 -17.94 -16.15 -15.73
N ASP A 19 -19.20 -16.50 -15.47
CA ASP A 19 -20.44 -15.93 -16.05
C ASP A 19 -20.69 -14.45 -15.63
N VAL A 20 -19.66 -13.73 -15.15
CA VAL A 20 -19.79 -12.39 -14.57
C VAL A 20 -19.76 -11.32 -15.69
N PRO A 21 -20.79 -10.45 -15.78
CA PRO A 21 -20.82 -9.36 -16.74
C PRO A 21 -19.73 -8.29 -16.52
N GLY A 22 -19.27 -7.61 -17.58
CA GLY A 22 -18.31 -6.48 -17.51
C GLY A 22 -16.85 -6.82 -17.86
N ILE A 23 -15.99 -5.78 -17.90
CA ILE A 23 -14.54 -5.95 -18.04
C ILE A 23 -14.02 -6.48 -16.71
N GLN A 24 -13.64 -7.76 -16.67
CA GLN A 24 -13.02 -8.34 -15.50
C GLN A 24 -11.53 -7.98 -15.49
N PHE A 25 -11.10 -7.22 -14.51
CA PHE A 25 -9.69 -7.06 -14.23
C PHE A 25 -9.21 -8.34 -13.54
N VAL A 26 -8.72 -9.31 -14.34
CA VAL A 26 -7.98 -10.46 -13.81
C VAL A 26 -6.50 -10.12 -13.95
N THR A 27 -5.91 -9.73 -12.83
CA THR A 27 -4.58 -9.13 -12.76
C THR A 27 -3.48 -10.13 -12.38
N ARG A 28 -3.72 -11.43 -12.59
CA ARG A 28 -2.91 -12.49 -11.94
C ARG A 28 -1.42 -12.48 -12.28
N GLY A 29 -1.04 -12.26 -13.53
CA GLY A 29 0.38 -12.26 -13.91
C GLY A 29 1.04 -10.94 -13.54
N GLY A 30 1.77 -10.90 -12.43
CA GLY A 30 2.54 -9.73 -11.98
C GLY A 30 2.11 -9.12 -10.64
N LEU A 31 1.03 -9.59 -10.02
CA LEU A 31 0.55 -9.06 -8.72
C LEU A 31 0.72 -10.00 -7.53
N THR A 32 0.86 -11.32 -7.75
CA THR A 32 1.16 -12.22 -6.63
C THR A 32 2.54 -11.90 -6.06
N GLY A 33 3.42 -11.40 -6.92
CA GLY A 33 4.83 -11.20 -6.63
C GLY A 33 5.57 -12.53 -6.46
N LEU A 34 4.88 -13.67 -6.55
CA LEU A 34 5.46 -15.01 -6.43
C LEU A 34 6.01 -15.44 -7.77
N ALA A 35 7.31 -15.75 -7.80
CA ALA A 35 8.02 -16.10 -9.03
C ALA A 35 7.34 -17.21 -9.83
N ASN A 36 6.94 -18.30 -9.19
CA ASN A 36 6.38 -19.47 -9.90
C ASN A 36 4.90 -19.33 -10.30
N GLU A 37 4.15 -18.42 -9.67
CA GLU A 37 2.77 -18.13 -10.07
C GLU A 37 2.73 -17.08 -11.19
N ASP A 38 3.68 -16.14 -11.17
CA ASP A 38 3.82 -15.12 -12.20
C ASP A 38 4.54 -15.65 -13.46
N ALA A 39 5.32 -16.74 -13.34
CA ALA A 39 5.97 -17.40 -14.47
C ALA A 39 5.04 -18.37 -15.21
N THR A 40 4.96 -18.24 -16.54
CA THR A 40 4.12 -19.12 -17.38
C THR A 40 4.87 -20.32 -17.96
N ALA A 41 6.18 -20.41 -17.74
CA ALA A 41 7.03 -21.52 -18.15
C ALA A 41 8.31 -21.56 -17.29
N GLN A 42 9.02 -22.69 -17.28
CA GLN A 42 10.23 -22.85 -16.45
C GLN A 42 11.42 -21.98 -16.90
N ALA A 43 11.55 -21.68 -18.19
CA ALA A 43 12.67 -20.89 -18.72
C ALA A 43 12.23 -19.48 -19.05
N PHE A 44 13.05 -18.48 -18.74
CA PHE A 44 12.84 -17.10 -19.17
C PHE A 44 13.02 -16.95 -20.69
N ALA A 45 11.91 -16.75 -21.39
CA ALA A 45 11.83 -16.73 -22.84
C ALA A 45 10.71 -15.80 -23.33
N ILE A 46 10.69 -15.53 -24.64
CA ILE A 46 9.55 -14.90 -25.31
C ILE A 46 8.43 -15.95 -25.42
N ALA A 47 7.30 -15.70 -24.78
CA ALA A 47 6.10 -16.53 -24.87
C ALA A 47 5.30 -16.23 -26.15
N ALA A 48 5.16 -14.95 -26.49
CA ALA A 48 4.49 -14.50 -27.71
C ALA A 48 5.07 -13.17 -28.20
N MET A 49 4.95 -12.93 -29.50
CA MET A 49 5.27 -11.66 -30.15
C MET A 49 4.19 -11.34 -31.18
N THR A 50 3.73 -10.11 -31.24
CA THR A 50 2.79 -9.65 -32.27
C THR A 50 3.08 -8.20 -32.66
N PRO A 51 3.23 -7.90 -33.97
CA PRO A 51 3.32 -8.85 -35.07
C PRO A 51 4.62 -9.67 -35.03
N ALA A 52 4.63 -10.82 -35.70
CA ALA A 52 5.78 -11.73 -35.72
C ALA A 52 5.98 -12.35 -37.13
N PRO A 53 7.24 -12.56 -37.55
CA PRO A 53 7.55 -13.10 -38.87
C PRO A 53 7.01 -14.54 -39.02
N ASN A 54 6.53 -14.88 -40.22
CA ASN A 54 5.94 -16.19 -40.55
C ASN A 54 4.72 -16.55 -39.70
N THR A 55 3.94 -15.54 -39.26
CA THR A 55 2.66 -15.73 -38.58
C THR A 55 1.55 -15.10 -39.39
N LEU A 56 0.30 -15.30 -38.97
CA LEU A 56 -0.85 -14.61 -39.59
C LEU A 56 -0.70 -13.08 -39.54
N PHE A 57 0.00 -12.56 -38.53
CA PHE A 57 0.21 -11.13 -38.31
C PHE A 57 1.65 -10.78 -38.61
N GLU A 58 1.99 -10.70 -39.90
CA GLU A 58 3.34 -10.31 -40.32
C GLU A 58 3.59 -8.81 -40.09
N PRO A 59 4.83 -8.42 -39.73
CA PRO A 59 5.17 -7.02 -39.48
C PRO A 59 5.03 -6.14 -40.73
N SER A 60 4.23 -5.08 -40.63
CA SER A 60 4.13 -4.02 -41.64
C SER A 60 5.10 -2.86 -41.38
N ASP A 61 5.13 -1.91 -42.31
CA ASP A 61 5.89 -0.66 -42.20
C ASP A 61 5.39 0.31 -41.10
N PHE A 62 4.20 0.15 -40.53
CA PHE A 62 3.75 0.91 -39.34
C PHE A 62 3.60 0.05 -38.07
N ALA A 63 4.30 -1.09 -37.98
CA ALA A 63 4.15 -2.03 -36.88
C ALA A 63 4.76 -1.56 -35.55
N SER A 64 3.97 -1.62 -34.48
CA SER A 64 4.44 -1.67 -33.09
C SER A 64 4.49 -3.12 -32.59
N PHE A 65 5.58 -3.48 -31.93
CA PHE A 65 5.85 -4.86 -31.50
C PHE A 65 5.48 -5.05 -30.05
N ARG A 66 4.59 -6.01 -29.79
CA ARG A 66 4.20 -6.42 -28.44
C ARG A 66 4.81 -7.79 -28.16
N VAL A 67 5.68 -7.84 -27.18
CA VAL A 67 6.38 -9.05 -26.74
C VAL A 67 5.88 -9.41 -25.35
N GLU A 68 5.41 -10.64 -25.21
CA GLU A 68 5.00 -11.22 -23.94
C GLU A 68 6.05 -12.27 -23.55
N LEU A 69 6.62 -12.12 -22.35
CA LEU A 69 7.62 -13.01 -21.79
C LEU A 69 6.99 -14.04 -20.84
N THR A 70 7.74 -15.11 -20.60
CA THR A 70 7.34 -16.16 -19.66
C THR A 70 7.56 -15.79 -18.21
N HIS A 71 8.38 -14.78 -17.89
CA HIS A 71 8.64 -14.30 -16.53
C HIS A 71 8.54 -12.77 -16.47
N PRO A 72 8.21 -12.19 -15.31
CA PRO A 72 8.31 -10.74 -15.10
C PRO A 72 9.75 -10.25 -15.22
N ILE A 73 9.90 -9.07 -15.82
CA ILE A 73 11.17 -8.37 -16.03
C ILE A 73 11.59 -7.69 -14.73
N HIS A 74 12.88 -7.72 -14.40
CA HIS A 74 13.38 -7.02 -13.23
C HIS A 74 13.16 -5.49 -13.38
N PRO A 75 12.64 -4.77 -12.38
CA PRO A 75 12.35 -3.34 -12.51
C PRO A 75 13.60 -2.50 -12.85
N ASP A 76 14.76 -2.84 -12.27
CA ASP A 76 16.05 -2.23 -12.59
C ASP A 76 16.76 -2.82 -13.85
N TRP A 77 16.02 -3.40 -14.80
CA TRP A 77 16.61 -4.16 -15.93
C TRP A 77 17.69 -3.40 -16.72
N GLN A 78 17.51 -2.09 -16.92
CA GLN A 78 18.49 -1.25 -17.63
C GLN A 78 19.79 -1.09 -16.85
N LYS A 79 19.71 -0.84 -15.53
CA LYS A 79 20.88 -0.72 -14.64
C LYS A 79 21.66 -2.04 -14.57
N LEU A 80 20.95 -3.16 -14.69
CA LEU A 80 21.51 -4.51 -14.75
C LEU A 80 22.03 -4.90 -16.15
N GLY A 81 22.06 -3.96 -17.10
CA GLY A 81 22.67 -4.14 -18.43
C GLY A 81 21.76 -4.72 -19.50
N GLY A 82 20.47 -4.89 -19.21
CA GLY A 82 19.47 -5.29 -20.20
C GLY A 82 19.26 -4.21 -21.27
N LYS A 83 19.06 -4.62 -22.52
CA LYS A 83 18.78 -3.75 -23.66
C LYS A 83 17.64 -4.29 -24.51
N ILE A 84 16.79 -3.40 -25.00
CA ILE A 84 15.71 -3.69 -25.95
C ILE A 84 15.82 -2.64 -27.05
N GLU A 85 16.17 -3.08 -28.26
CA GLU A 85 16.50 -2.18 -29.38
C GLU A 85 15.86 -2.70 -30.67
N LEU A 86 15.34 -1.79 -31.49
CA LEU A 86 15.02 -2.08 -32.89
C LEU A 86 16.22 -1.65 -33.75
N LEU A 87 16.71 -2.52 -34.61
CA LEU A 87 17.87 -2.27 -35.47
C LEU A 87 17.49 -2.36 -36.94
N ASP A 88 18.09 -1.52 -37.79
CA ASP A 88 17.94 -1.55 -39.25
C ASP A 88 18.77 -2.68 -39.91
N GLY A 89 18.76 -2.75 -41.24
CA GLY A 89 19.45 -3.78 -42.01
C GLY A 89 20.98 -3.69 -41.94
N GLU A 90 21.52 -2.55 -41.50
CA GLU A 90 22.95 -2.29 -41.29
C GLU A 90 23.38 -2.50 -39.82
N GLY A 91 22.40 -2.71 -38.92
CA GLY A 91 22.61 -2.88 -37.49
C GLY A 91 22.60 -1.57 -36.70
N ASN A 92 22.18 -0.46 -37.29
CA ASN A 92 22.04 0.81 -36.58
C ASN A 92 20.71 0.85 -35.79
N PRO A 93 20.68 1.48 -34.60
CA PRO A 93 19.43 1.66 -33.86
C PRO A 93 18.40 2.50 -34.61
N VAL A 94 17.19 1.98 -34.72
CA VAL A 94 15.98 2.70 -35.15
C VAL A 94 15.35 3.32 -33.91
N ARG A 95 14.97 4.60 -34.02
CA ARG A 95 14.29 5.29 -32.92
C ARG A 95 12.94 4.63 -32.64
N ALA A 96 12.75 4.23 -31.38
CA ALA A 96 11.51 3.62 -30.89
C ALA A 96 11.31 3.97 -29.41
N ASP A 97 10.05 4.13 -29.02
CA ASP A 97 9.64 4.20 -27.62
C ASP A 97 9.45 2.77 -27.09
N VAL A 98 10.10 2.44 -25.96
CA VAL A 98 10.04 1.11 -25.34
C VAL A 98 9.32 1.19 -24.01
N PHE A 99 8.19 0.49 -23.92
CA PHE A 99 7.38 0.37 -22.72
C PHE A 99 7.57 -1.02 -22.13
N VAL A 100 7.85 -1.10 -20.84
CA VAL A 100 8.04 -2.35 -20.11
C VAL A 100 7.12 -2.35 -18.90
N GLN A 101 6.27 -3.37 -18.81
CA GLN A 101 5.37 -3.56 -17.67
C GLN A 101 5.28 -5.06 -17.37
N ASP A 102 5.68 -5.45 -16.16
CA ASP A 102 5.75 -6.85 -15.71
C ASP A 102 6.51 -7.74 -16.72
N ARG A 103 5.79 -8.62 -17.42
CA ARG A 103 6.33 -9.53 -18.46
C ARG A 103 6.02 -9.07 -19.88
N ARG A 104 5.53 -7.84 -20.07
CA ARG A 104 5.14 -7.29 -21.37
C ARG A 104 6.08 -6.18 -21.79
N ILE A 105 6.44 -6.19 -23.06
CA ILE A 105 7.24 -5.15 -23.70
C ILE A 105 6.45 -4.67 -24.92
N THR A 106 6.29 -3.36 -25.06
CA THR A 106 5.90 -2.75 -26.33
C THR A 106 7.07 -1.95 -26.88
N VAL A 107 7.45 -2.21 -28.13
CA VAL A 107 8.40 -1.40 -28.90
C VAL A 107 7.64 -0.71 -30.01
N ASP A 108 7.47 0.60 -29.89
CA ASP A 108 6.71 1.44 -30.81
C ASP A 108 7.68 2.34 -31.60
N PRO A 109 7.95 2.05 -32.89
CA PRO A 109 8.84 2.87 -33.70
C PRO A 109 8.36 4.33 -33.75
N CYS A 110 9.30 5.26 -33.68
CA CYS A 110 9.07 6.67 -33.99
C CYS A 110 10.19 7.18 -34.89
N VAL A 111 10.03 7.00 -36.18
CA VAL A 111 10.99 7.39 -37.22
C VAL A 111 10.67 8.74 -37.86
N ALA A 112 9.55 9.37 -37.48
CA ALA A 112 9.23 10.73 -37.88
C ALA A 112 10.27 11.76 -37.40
N ASP A 113 10.40 12.88 -38.14
CA ASP A 113 11.38 13.96 -37.88
C ASP A 113 11.27 14.55 -36.45
N ASN A 114 10.08 14.47 -35.83
CA ASN A 114 9.79 14.99 -34.49
C ASN A 114 8.93 13.99 -33.71
N ALA A 115 9.13 13.92 -32.39
CA ALA A 115 8.33 13.14 -31.46
C ALA A 115 6.82 13.44 -31.56
N ALA A 116 6.44 14.70 -31.83
CA ALA A 116 5.05 15.09 -32.00
C ALA A 116 4.38 14.47 -33.25
N ASN A 117 5.18 13.96 -34.18
CA ASN A 117 4.70 13.35 -35.42
C ASN A 117 4.70 11.82 -35.39
N CYS A 118 5.13 11.17 -34.30
CA CYS A 118 5.03 9.71 -34.23
C CYS A 118 3.55 9.28 -34.25
N GLY A 119 3.25 8.15 -34.87
CA GLY A 119 1.90 7.64 -35.10
C GLY A 119 1.12 8.29 -36.24
N LEU A 120 1.63 9.37 -36.85
CA LEU A 120 1.04 9.98 -38.04
C LEU A 120 1.44 9.22 -39.33
N PRO A 121 0.77 9.45 -40.48
CA PRO A 121 1.05 8.71 -41.72
C PRO A 121 2.49 8.73 -42.24
N GLY A 122 3.33 9.67 -41.78
CA GLY A 122 4.76 9.74 -42.12
C GLY A 122 5.67 8.93 -41.18
N ASP A 123 5.15 8.41 -40.08
CA ASP A 123 5.87 7.59 -39.12
C ASP A 123 5.79 6.12 -39.53
N LYS A 124 6.68 5.71 -40.44
CA LYS A 124 6.73 4.36 -41.02
C LYS A 124 8.16 3.91 -41.21
N LEU A 125 8.44 2.67 -40.81
CA LEU A 125 9.64 1.94 -41.20
C LEU A 125 9.77 1.89 -42.73
N THR A 126 10.99 1.81 -43.23
CA THR A 126 11.22 1.65 -44.67
C THR A 126 10.67 0.30 -45.13
N SER A 127 9.67 0.33 -46.01
CA SER A 127 9.11 -0.88 -46.61
C SER A 127 10.17 -1.70 -47.34
N ASP A 128 10.05 -3.03 -47.30
CA ASP A 128 11.00 -3.97 -47.90
C ASP A 128 12.42 -3.96 -47.33
N GLU A 129 12.70 -3.17 -46.29
CA GLU A 129 13.94 -3.23 -45.53
C GLU A 129 13.89 -4.35 -44.48
N ARG A 130 15.06 -4.86 -44.08
CA ARG A 130 15.20 -5.84 -42.99
C ARG A 130 15.43 -5.11 -41.68
N TYR A 131 14.78 -5.58 -40.63
CA TYR A 131 14.93 -5.07 -39.27
C TYR A 131 15.17 -6.22 -38.31
N THR A 132 15.79 -5.91 -37.16
CA THR A 132 16.01 -6.85 -36.06
C THR A 132 15.48 -6.25 -34.77
N LEU A 133 14.51 -6.91 -34.14
CA LEU A 133 14.20 -6.66 -32.72
C LEU A 133 15.22 -7.42 -31.86
N ASN A 134 16.07 -6.69 -31.15
CA ASN A 134 17.16 -7.20 -30.34
C ASN A 134 16.86 -7.01 -28.85
N ILE A 135 16.67 -8.12 -28.14
CA ILE A 135 16.63 -8.16 -26.67
C ILE A 135 17.98 -8.74 -26.23
N GLN A 136 18.73 -8.01 -25.41
CA GLN A 136 20.05 -8.43 -24.96
C GLN A 136 20.13 -8.39 -23.44
N SER A 137 20.55 -9.50 -22.84
CA SER A 137 20.84 -9.65 -21.41
C SER A 137 19.72 -9.14 -20.49
N LEU A 138 18.46 -9.18 -20.93
CA LEU A 138 17.32 -8.68 -20.17
C LEU A 138 17.13 -9.56 -18.92
N PRO A 139 17.22 -9.02 -17.68
CA PRO A 139 17.01 -9.80 -16.46
C PRO A 139 15.53 -9.97 -16.11
N SER A 140 15.17 -11.11 -15.54
CA SER A 140 13.89 -11.34 -14.86
C SER A 140 13.97 -11.03 -13.37
N VAL A 141 12.82 -10.92 -12.70
CA VAL A 141 12.73 -10.84 -11.23
C VAL A 141 13.27 -12.10 -10.52
N THR A 142 13.42 -13.21 -11.25
CA THR A 142 13.97 -14.48 -10.75
C THR A 142 15.49 -14.57 -10.89
N GLY A 143 16.13 -13.58 -11.52
CA GLY A 143 17.58 -13.54 -11.76
C GLY A 143 18.03 -14.26 -13.05
N GLU A 144 17.10 -14.80 -13.84
CA GLU A 144 17.41 -15.32 -15.17
C GLU A 144 17.62 -14.18 -16.18
N HIS A 145 18.36 -14.45 -17.27
CA HIS A 145 18.58 -13.46 -18.33
C HIS A 145 18.14 -13.98 -19.70
N LEU A 146 17.45 -13.13 -20.46
CA LEU A 146 17.01 -13.40 -21.82
C LEU A 146 17.83 -12.58 -22.83
N SER A 147 18.33 -13.27 -23.86
CA SER A 147 18.82 -12.63 -25.09
C SER A 147 18.16 -13.27 -26.30
N SER A 148 17.57 -12.46 -27.18
CA SER A 148 16.83 -12.90 -28.35
C SER A 148 17.00 -11.91 -29.50
N LYS A 149 17.00 -12.43 -30.73
CA LYS A 149 16.99 -11.63 -31.96
C LYS A 149 15.86 -12.12 -32.85
N THR A 150 14.99 -11.22 -33.25
CA THR A 150 13.91 -11.51 -34.19
C THR A 150 14.08 -10.65 -35.43
N GLU A 151 14.45 -11.30 -36.53
CA GLU A 151 14.61 -10.65 -37.84
C GLU A 151 13.29 -10.69 -38.62
N PHE A 152 12.94 -9.60 -39.28
CA PHE A 152 11.77 -9.51 -40.14
C PHE A 152 11.99 -8.53 -41.28
N LYS A 153 11.10 -8.57 -42.28
CA LYS A 153 11.04 -7.62 -43.38
C LYS A 153 9.73 -6.86 -43.29
N ALA A 154 9.77 -5.53 -43.30
CA ALA A 154 8.56 -4.72 -43.18
C ALA A 154 7.73 -4.79 -44.47
N ILE A 155 6.47 -5.23 -44.37
CA ILE A 155 5.52 -5.27 -45.49
C ILE A 155 5.06 -3.85 -45.82
N LYS A 156 5.06 -3.52 -47.11
CA LYS A 156 4.59 -2.24 -47.63
C LYS A 156 3.07 -2.10 -47.47
N THR A 157 2.61 -0.99 -46.89
CA THR A 157 1.17 -0.71 -46.73
C THR A 157 0.64 0.38 -47.66
N GLU A 158 1.53 1.12 -48.33
CA GLU A 158 1.16 2.28 -49.15
C GLU A 158 0.55 1.92 -50.51
N PRO A 159 -0.39 2.74 -51.02
CA PRO A 159 -0.96 3.95 -50.39
C PRO A 159 -1.99 3.64 -49.31
N THR A 160 -1.93 4.33 -48.16
CA THR A 160 -2.87 4.09 -47.06
C THR A 160 -4.13 4.94 -47.16
N VAL A 161 -5.21 4.47 -46.51
CA VAL A 161 -6.50 5.18 -46.42
C VAL A 161 -6.81 5.47 -44.97
N VAL A 162 -7.08 6.74 -44.64
CA VAL A 162 -7.58 7.12 -43.32
C VAL A 162 -9.09 6.92 -43.27
N GLN A 163 -9.55 6.04 -42.39
CA GLN A 163 -10.96 5.88 -42.05
C GLN A 163 -11.29 6.54 -40.72
N PHE A 164 -12.54 6.98 -40.61
CA PHE A 164 -13.12 7.52 -39.39
C PHE A 164 -14.41 6.78 -39.06
N GLN A 165 -14.51 6.25 -37.85
CA GLN A 165 -15.70 5.54 -37.39
C GLN A 165 -16.17 6.08 -36.05
N ASN A 166 -17.44 6.47 -35.96
CA ASN A 166 -18.06 6.85 -34.69
C ASN A 166 -18.47 5.63 -33.90
N VAL A 167 -18.22 5.67 -32.59
CA VAL A 167 -18.71 4.68 -31.63
C VAL A 167 -20.23 4.81 -31.52
N THR A 168 -20.95 3.69 -31.60
CA THR A 168 -22.40 3.64 -31.44
C THR A 168 -22.79 3.88 -29.98
N ASP A 169 -23.66 4.86 -29.74
CA ASP A 169 -24.25 5.12 -28.43
C ASP A 169 -25.18 3.97 -28.00
N PRO A 170 -24.95 3.32 -26.85
CA PRO A 170 -25.85 2.29 -26.34
C PRO A 170 -27.16 2.80 -25.73
N GLY A 171 -27.27 4.07 -25.33
CA GLY A 171 -28.46 4.65 -24.71
C GLY A 171 -28.72 4.24 -23.25
N ILE A 172 -27.65 4.03 -22.46
CA ILE A 172 -27.64 3.74 -21.01
C ILE A 172 -28.06 4.96 -20.17
N THR A 173 -27.51 6.15 -20.43
CA THR A 173 -27.70 7.38 -19.63
C THR A 173 -29.05 8.05 -19.88
N GLU A 174 -29.65 7.85 -21.06
CA GLU A 174 -30.97 8.38 -21.38
C GLU A 174 -32.13 7.51 -20.85
N GLY A 175 -31.85 6.36 -20.23
CA GLY A 175 -32.90 5.40 -19.83
C GLY A 175 -33.77 4.97 -21.02
N SER A 176 -33.18 4.95 -22.22
CA SER A 176 -33.92 4.83 -23.48
C SER A 176 -34.64 3.48 -23.56
N ALA A 177 -35.84 3.46 -24.17
CA ALA A 177 -36.57 2.22 -24.43
C ALA A 177 -35.85 1.26 -25.41
N ASN A 178 -34.74 1.71 -26.01
CA ASN A 178 -33.98 1.01 -27.06
C ASN A 178 -32.51 0.83 -26.67
N LEU A 179 -32.22 0.48 -25.40
CA LEU A 179 -30.88 0.05 -24.97
C LEU A 179 -30.33 -1.01 -25.94
N ILE A 180 -29.22 -0.71 -26.61
CA ILE A 180 -28.64 -1.64 -27.58
C ILE A 180 -27.81 -2.67 -26.83
N LEU A 181 -28.34 -3.89 -26.75
CA LEU A 181 -27.66 -5.01 -26.11
C LEU A 181 -26.90 -5.86 -27.12
N SER A 182 -25.69 -6.26 -26.74
CA SER A 182 -24.89 -7.24 -27.45
C SER A 182 -25.65 -8.57 -27.51
N LYS A 183 -25.83 -9.10 -28.72
CA LYS A 183 -26.42 -10.44 -28.92
C LYS A 183 -25.54 -11.58 -28.36
N LEU A 184 -24.26 -11.29 -28.05
CA LEU A 184 -23.30 -12.29 -27.56
C LEU A 184 -23.43 -12.51 -26.05
N ASN A 185 -23.60 -11.45 -25.26
CA ASN A 185 -23.56 -11.51 -23.80
C ASN A 185 -24.68 -10.73 -23.10
N GLY A 186 -25.62 -10.12 -23.85
CA GLY A 186 -26.76 -9.40 -23.29
C GLY A 186 -26.40 -8.09 -22.58
N GLN A 187 -25.14 -7.64 -22.64
CA GLN A 187 -24.70 -6.38 -22.03
C GLN A 187 -24.87 -5.20 -23.00
N PRO A 188 -24.97 -3.96 -22.50
CA PRO A 188 -24.93 -2.77 -23.35
C PRO A 188 -23.70 -2.79 -24.28
N VAL A 189 -23.90 -2.58 -25.58
CA VAL A 189 -22.77 -2.43 -26.51
C VAL A 189 -21.94 -1.20 -26.12
N ASN A 190 -20.62 -1.25 -26.23
CA ASN A 190 -19.74 -0.12 -25.83
C ASN A 190 -19.91 0.33 -24.35
N GLY A 191 -20.52 -0.51 -23.50
CA GLY A 191 -20.62 -0.29 -22.06
C GLY A 191 -19.37 -0.76 -21.33
N VAL A 192 -18.87 0.05 -20.39
CA VAL A 192 -17.77 -0.31 -19.49
C VAL A 192 -18.33 -0.50 -18.08
N ILE A 193 -18.22 -1.70 -17.53
CA ILE A 193 -18.60 -2.02 -16.14
C ILE A 193 -17.31 -2.39 -15.41
N LEU A 194 -17.09 -1.78 -14.24
CA LEU A 194 -15.94 -2.06 -13.39
C LEU A 194 -16.39 -2.95 -12.23
N ASN A 195 -15.64 -4.03 -11.97
CA ASN A 195 -15.88 -4.93 -10.84
C ASN A 195 -14.65 -4.92 -9.92
N SER A 196 -14.85 -4.67 -8.62
CA SER A 196 -13.79 -4.69 -7.60
C SER A 196 -14.33 -5.13 -6.24
N MET A 197 -13.49 -5.70 -5.36
CA MET A 197 -13.88 -6.12 -4.02
C MET A 197 -14.45 -4.98 -3.17
N LEU A 198 -13.81 -3.82 -3.20
CA LEU A 198 -14.25 -2.67 -2.40
C LEU A 198 -15.46 -1.96 -3.03
N LEU A 199 -15.49 -1.86 -4.37
CA LEU A 199 -16.52 -1.12 -5.09
C LEU A 199 -17.75 -1.96 -5.46
N GLY A 200 -17.68 -3.29 -5.33
CA GLY A 200 -18.65 -4.19 -5.92
C GLY A 200 -18.69 -4.07 -7.44
N THR A 201 -19.88 -4.27 -8.01
CA THR A 201 -20.17 -4.04 -9.43
C THR A 201 -20.64 -2.59 -9.60
N THR A 202 -19.93 -1.80 -10.40
CA THR A 202 -20.33 -0.41 -10.66
C THR A 202 -21.50 -0.34 -11.64
N ASP A 203 -22.13 0.84 -11.73
CA ASP A 203 -22.97 1.18 -12.87
C ASP A 203 -22.18 1.11 -14.19
N ALA A 204 -22.87 0.95 -15.32
CA ALA A 204 -22.26 0.92 -16.64
C ALA A 204 -21.94 2.34 -17.15
N SER A 205 -20.71 2.56 -17.61
CA SER A 205 -20.31 3.76 -18.35
C SER A 205 -20.59 3.59 -19.85
N GLU A 206 -21.07 4.64 -20.51
CA GLU A 206 -21.23 4.72 -21.96
C GLU A 206 -19.95 5.19 -22.64
N SER A 207 -19.38 4.42 -23.57
CA SER A 207 -18.28 4.91 -24.40
C SER A 207 -18.79 5.57 -25.68
N SER A 208 -18.31 6.78 -25.93
CA SER A 208 -18.57 7.59 -27.12
C SER A 208 -17.25 8.11 -27.71
N GLY A 209 -17.25 8.49 -28.99
CA GLY A 209 -16.04 9.00 -29.64
C GLY A 209 -15.95 8.60 -31.10
N GLY A 210 -14.82 8.92 -31.72
CA GLY A 210 -14.54 8.52 -33.10
C GLY A 210 -13.11 8.04 -33.23
N LEU A 211 -12.95 6.86 -33.81
CA LEU A 211 -11.68 6.19 -34.04
C LEU A 211 -11.18 6.56 -35.44
N TYR A 212 -9.99 7.17 -35.50
CA TYR A 212 -9.27 7.37 -36.75
C TYR A 212 -8.31 6.21 -36.93
N SER A 213 -8.36 5.57 -38.10
CA SER A 213 -7.48 4.47 -38.41
C SER A 213 -6.87 4.63 -39.79
N GLU A 214 -5.58 4.37 -39.89
CA GLU A 214 -4.87 4.24 -41.16
C GLU A 214 -4.90 2.77 -41.60
N LEU A 215 -5.52 2.51 -42.74
CA LEU A 215 -5.65 1.17 -43.31
C LEU A 215 -4.68 1.01 -44.49
N ALA A 216 -4.05 -0.15 -44.58
CA ALA A 216 -3.20 -0.52 -45.71
C ALA A 216 -4.01 -0.62 -47.02
N TYR A 217 -3.31 -0.51 -48.16
CA TYR A 217 -3.94 -0.60 -49.48
C TYR A 217 -4.49 -2.00 -49.76
N ALA A 218 -5.78 -2.24 -49.54
CA ALA A 218 -6.40 -3.56 -49.68
C ALA A 218 -6.01 -4.33 -50.97
N PRO A 219 -5.92 -3.72 -52.17
CA PRO A 219 -5.52 -4.45 -53.38
C PRO A 219 -4.07 -4.95 -53.42
N ALA A 220 -3.20 -4.52 -52.48
CA ALA A 220 -1.84 -5.05 -52.34
C ALA A 220 -1.77 -6.34 -51.52
N PHE A 221 -2.88 -6.75 -50.89
CA PHE A 221 -2.98 -7.92 -50.03
C PHE A 221 -3.90 -8.96 -50.67
N GLY A 222 -3.64 -10.24 -50.41
CA GLY A 222 -4.52 -11.34 -50.82
C GLY A 222 -5.91 -11.24 -50.18
N ALA A 223 -6.93 -11.84 -50.81
CA ALA A 223 -8.29 -11.86 -50.26
C ALA A 223 -8.41 -12.64 -48.93
N ASP A 224 -7.49 -13.57 -48.71
CA ASP A 224 -7.32 -14.37 -47.50
C ASP A 224 -6.25 -13.80 -46.54
N GLU A 225 -5.55 -12.73 -46.95
CA GLU A 225 -4.47 -12.12 -46.19
C GLU A 225 -5.02 -11.04 -45.24
N PRO A 226 -4.57 -11.01 -43.97
CA PRO A 226 -5.00 -9.97 -43.03
C PRO A 226 -4.49 -8.60 -43.45
N LEU A 227 -5.38 -7.62 -43.58
CA LEU A 227 -5.03 -6.27 -44.00
C LEU A 227 -4.59 -5.43 -42.79
N PRO A 228 -3.34 -4.92 -42.75
CA PRO A 228 -2.85 -4.12 -41.62
C PRO A 228 -3.65 -2.83 -41.41
N ILE A 229 -3.93 -2.53 -40.14
CA ILE A 229 -4.59 -1.30 -39.68
C ILE A 229 -3.81 -0.72 -38.49
N ARG A 230 -3.65 0.60 -38.47
CA ARG A 230 -3.09 1.35 -37.34
C ARG A 230 -4.10 2.37 -36.84
N VAL A 231 -4.24 2.43 -35.52
CA VAL A 231 -4.87 3.53 -34.81
C VAL A 231 -3.76 4.31 -34.11
N PRO A 232 -3.54 5.58 -34.45
CA PRO A 232 -2.43 6.35 -33.88
C PRO A 232 -2.45 6.39 -32.35
N ARG A 233 -1.26 6.42 -31.74
CA ARG A 233 -1.09 6.75 -30.32
C ARG A 233 -1.77 8.07 -29.96
N GLY A 234 -2.24 8.20 -28.73
CA GLY A 234 -3.04 9.34 -28.27
C GLY A 234 -4.51 9.31 -28.73
N THR A 235 -4.95 8.27 -29.45
CA THR A 235 -6.37 8.11 -29.79
C THR A 235 -7.19 7.92 -28.52
N ARG A 236 -8.31 8.66 -28.42
CA ARG A 236 -9.11 8.77 -27.20
C ARG A 236 -10.56 8.35 -27.43
N LEU A 237 -11.05 7.43 -26.61
CA LEU A 237 -12.47 7.09 -26.45
C LEU A 237 -12.96 7.69 -25.13
N ILE A 238 -14.17 8.24 -25.08
CA ILE A 238 -14.68 8.98 -23.92
C ILE A 238 -15.91 8.27 -23.34
N GLY A 239 -15.75 7.77 -22.12
CA GLY A 239 -16.78 7.16 -21.30
C GLY A 239 -17.58 8.17 -20.49
N SER A 240 -18.82 7.83 -20.10
CA SER A 240 -19.58 8.59 -19.12
C SER A 240 -18.98 8.44 -17.71
N SER A 241 -19.32 9.35 -16.80
CA SER A 241 -18.86 9.28 -15.41
C SER A 241 -19.60 8.20 -14.63
N ILE A 242 -18.86 7.42 -13.84
CA ILE A 242 -19.39 6.46 -12.87
C ILE A 242 -19.34 7.10 -11.47
N GLU A 243 -20.37 6.89 -10.67
CA GLU A 243 -20.32 7.21 -9.24
C GLU A 243 -19.62 6.09 -8.48
N MET A 244 -18.64 6.45 -7.64
CA MET A 244 -17.88 5.48 -6.85
C MET A 244 -18.69 5.14 -5.61
N LYS A 245 -19.05 3.85 -5.47
CA LYS A 245 -19.77 3.35 -4.32
C LYS A 245 -19.04 2.16 -3.71
N ALA A 246 -18.87 2.14 -2.40
CA ALA A 246 -18.43 0.95 -1.69
C ALA A 246 -19.54 -0.09 -1.74
N ASN A 247 -19.21 -1.33 -2.11
CA ASN A 247 -20.17 -2.41 -2.37
C ASN A 247 -21.28 -2.04 -3.38
N GLY A 248 -21.03 -1.09 -4.30
CA GLY A 248 -22.02 -0.65 -5.28
C GLY A 248 -23.20 0.15 -4.69
N THR A 249 -23.25 0.36 -3.37
CA THR A 249 -24.40 1.01 -2.72
C THR A 249 -24.05 2.26 -1.91
N VAL A 250 -23.00 2.25 -1.09
CA VAL A 250 -22.63 3.38 -0.23
C VAL A 250 -21.73 4.36 -0.97
N SER A 251 -22.18 5.61 -1.19
CA SER A 251 -21.38 6.60 -1.90
C SER A 251 -20.05 6.89 -1.20
N VAL A 252 -18.96 6.80 -1.95
CA VAL A 252 -17.67 7.30 -1.49
C VAL A 252 -17.69 8.80 -1.68
N LEU A 253 -17.34 9.59 -0.67
CA LEU A 253 -17.29 11.05 -0.81
C LEU A 253 -15.90 11.52 -1.21
N ASP A 254 -15.87 12.51 -2.08
CA ASP A 254 -14.68 13.27 -2.44
C ASP A 254 -14.24 14.14 -1.27
N ALA A 255 -12.95 14.06 -0.92
CA ALA A 255 -12.40 14.71 0.27
C ALA A 255 -12.36 16.25 0.17
N ASP A 256 -12.30 16.81 -1.05
CA ASP A 256 -12.23 18.25 -1.30
C ASP A 256 -13.64 18.88 -1.26
N THR A 257 -14.63 18.19 -1.83
CA THR A 257 -15.98 18.74 -2.08
C THR A 257 -17.06 18.23 -1.13
N GLY A 258 -16.83 17.08 -0.47
CA GLY A 258 -17.82 16.38 0.35
C GLY A 258 -19.01 15.83 -0.44
N GLN A 259 -18.91 15.79 -1.78
CA GLN A 259 -19.94 15.22 -2.66
C GLN A 259 -19.57 13.79 -3.06
N SER A 260 -20.52 13.02 -3.62
CA SER A 260 -20.22 11.69 -4.17
C SER A 260 -19.03 11.77 -5.13
N LEU A 261 -17.98 11.03 -4.80
CA LEU A 261 -16.82 10.83 -5.63
C LEU A 261 -17.29 10.17 -6.92
N ARG A 262 -16.99 10.85 -8.02
CA ARG A 262 -17.27 10.38 -9.36
C ARG A 262 -15.94 10.12 -10.04
N SER A 263 -15.91 9.10 -10.90
CA SER A 263 -14.75 8.89 -11.75
C SER A 263 -14.49 10.16 -12.56
N GLY A 264 -15.52 10.82 -13.09
CA GLY A 264 -15.40 11.72 -14.24
C GLY A 264 -15.50 10.92 -15.54
N ALA A 265 -15.54 11.60 -16.69
CA ALA A 265 -15.72 10.95 -18.00
C ALA A 265 -14.56 9.98 -18.30
N LEU A 266 -14.83 8.66 -18.34
CA LEU A 266 -13.82 7.61 -18.45
C LEU A 266 -13.13 7.59 -19.82
N ASN A 267 -11.97 8.20 -19.98
CA ASN A 267 -11.21 8.13 -21.22
C ASN A 267 -10.35 6.91 -21.33
N VAL A 268 -10.40 6.26 -22.47
CA VAL A 268 -9.42 5.26 -22.89
C VAL A 268 -8.49 5.92 -23.91
N ILE A 269 -7.23 6.12 -23.55
CA ILE A 269 -6.21 6.76 -24.40
C ILE A 269 -5.20 5.70 -24.81
N THR A 270 -4.92 5.57 -26.12
CA THR A 270 -3.86 4.68 -26.61
C THR A 270 -2.49 5.26 -26.26
N ILE A 271 -1.67 4.51 -25.52
CA ILE A 271 -0.31 4.92 -25.09
C ILE A 271 0.67 4.78 -26.26
N THR A 272 0.53 3.70 -27.02
CA THR A 272 1.31 3.38 -28.21
C THR A 272 0.39 3.30 -29.43
N ASP A 273 0.98 3.22 -30.63
CA ASP A 273 0.21 2.92 -31.82
C ASP A 273 -0.53 1.59 -31.64
N ALA A 274 -1.86 1.64 -31.77
CA ALA A 274 -2.71 0.48 -31.72
C ALA A 274 -2.70 -0.18 -33.10
N THR A 275 -1.91 -1.24 -33.22
CA THR A 275 -1.74 -1.98 -34.47
C THR A 275 -2.64 -3.20 -34.50
N GLY A 276 -3.14 -3.54 -35.68
CA GLY A 276 -4.05 -4.65 -35.84
C GLY A 276 -4.25 -5.05 -37.29
N TYR A 277 -5.23 -5.90 -37.51
CA TYR A 277 -5.53 -6.47 -38.81
C TYR A 277 -7.03 -6.60 -39.03
N LEU A 278 -7.49 -6.28 -40.25
CA LEU A 278 -8.77 -6.75 -40.76
C LEU A 278 -8.59 -8.18 -41.28
N ILE A 279 -9.22 -9.12 -40.58
CA ILE A 279 -9.13 -10.54 -40.86
C ILE A 279 -10.40 -10.95 -41.63
N PRO A 280 -10.27 -11.66 -42.76
CA PRO A 280 -11.43 -12.26 -43.42
C PRO A 280 -12.27 -13.09 -42.44
N ASN A 281 -13.59 -13.09 -42.59
CA ASN A 281 -14.48 -13.75 -41.64
C ASN A 281 -14.17 -15.27 -41.60
N PRO A 282 -13.64 -15.82 -40.48
CA PRO A 282 -13.20 -17.21 -40.46
C PRO A 282 -14.37 -18.21 -40.43
N TYR A 283 -15.61 -17.73 -40.35
CA TYR A 283 -16.81 -18.54 -40.22
C TYR A 283 -17.61 -18.66 -41.51
N THR A 284 -17.18 -18.03 -42.61
CA THR A 284 -17.83 -18.08 -43.92
C THR A 284 -16.84 -17.85 -45.06
N ASP A 285 -17.06 -18.51 -46.19
CA ASP A 285 -16.26 -18.33 -47.41
C ASP A 285 -16.80 -17.20 -48.30
N ASP A 286 -17.86 -16.51 -47.84
CA ASP A 286 -18.43 -15.35 -48.52
C ASP A 286 -17.51 -14.14 -48.35
N VAL A 287 -16.93 -13.68 -49.46
CA VAL A 287 -16.00 -12.55 -49.50
C VAL A 287 -16.66 -11.21 -49.14
N GLU A 288 -17.99 -11.13 -49.21
CA GLU A 288 -18.77 -9.96 -48.79
C GLU A 288 -19.15 -10.00 -47.30
N ALA A 289 -18.82 -11.09 -46.59
CA ALA A 289 -19.08 -11.18 -45.17
C ALA A 289 -18.22 -10.16 -44.38
N PRO A 290 -18.77 -9.55 -43.31
CA PRO A 290 -18.02 -8.59 -42.52
C PRO A 290 -16.71 -9.17 -41.99
N SER A 291 -15.60 -8.49 -42.28
CA SER A 291 -14.28 -8.82 -41.75
C SER A 291 -14.24 -8.61 -40.23
N HIS A 292 -13.41 -9.40 -39.55
CA HIS A 292 -13.16 -9.27 -38.13
C HIS A 292 -11.99 -8.31 -37.91
N VAL A 293 -12.16 -7.33 -37.02
CA VAL A 293 -11.06 -6.45 -36.63
C VAL A 293 -10.40 -7.02 -35.39
N ARG A 294 -9.08 -7.21 -35.43
CA ARG A 294 -8.28 -7.50 -34.23
C ARG A 294 -7.27 -6.39 -34.03
N LEU A 295 -7.44 -5.63 -32.96
CA LEU A 295 -6.53 -4.56 -32.55
C LEU A 295 -5.77 -4.99 -31.28
N PHE A 296 -4.48 -4.67 -31.25
CA PHE A 296 -3.65 -4.77 -30.07
C PHE A 296 -3.40 -3.36 -29.57
N ILE A 297 -3.81 -3.10 -28.32
CA ILE A 297 -3.89 -1.74 -27.79
C ILE A 297 -3.22 -1.75 -26.43
N ASP A 298 -2.24 -0.88 -26.26
CA ASP A 298 -1.77 -0.48 -24.93
C ASP A 298 -2.53 0.81 -24.61
N ALA A 299 -3.44 0.74 -23.64
CA ALA A 299 -4.31 1.85 -23.31
C ALA A 299 -4.24 2.18 -21.84
N GLN A 300 -4.38 3.47 -21.56
CA GLN A 300 -4.63 3.98 -20.23
C GLN A 300 -6.11 4.33 -20.09
N MET A 301 -6.69 4.01 -18.93
CA MET A 301 -7.99 4.53 -18.52
C MET A 301 -7.80 5.71 -17.55
N LYS A 302 -8.47 6.82 -17.83
CA LYS A 302 -8.50 8.05 -17.01
C LYS A 302 -9.90 8.60 -16.95
N ALA A 303 -10.15 9.68 -16.21
CA ALA A 303 -11.50 10.14 -15.99
C ALA A 303 -11.69 11.67 -16.04
N PHE A 304 -11.49 12.36 -17.19
CA PHE A 304 -11.67 13.84 -17.37
C PHE A 304 -11.79 14.29 -18.84
N ASP A 305 -12.49 15.37 -19.20
CA ASP A 305 -12.98 15.67 -20.57
C ASP A 305 -12.04 16.41 -21.57
N ASN A 306 -12.41 16.32 -22.86
CA ASN A 306 -12.24 17.20 -24.03
C ASN A 306 -11.21 16.95 -25.16
N ARG A 307 -11.70 17.24 -26.37
CA ARG A 307 -11.22 16.84 -27.71
C ARG A 307 -10.72 18.05 -28.51
N ALA A 308 -9.44 18.03 -28.85
CA ALA A 308 -8.73 18.75 -29.92
C ALA A 308 -7.45 17.92 -30.24
N PRO A 309 -6.69 18.12 -31.33
CA PRO A 309 -5.31 17.65 -31.34
C PRO A 309 -4.61 18.22 -30.12
N ASP A 310 -3.98 17.36 -29.34
CA ASP A 310 -3.46 17.75 -28.04
C ASP A 310 -2.37 18.80 -28.20
N ARG A 311 -2.63 19.96 -27.61
CA ARG A 311 -1.75 21.14 -27.61
C ARG A 311 -1.64 21.73 -26.21
N ASP A 312 -2.35 21.13 -25.27
CA ASP A 312 -2.30 21.59 -23.90
C ASP A 312 -1.11 20.89 -23.26
N PRO A 313 -0.33 21.60 -22.42
CA PRO A 313 0.72 20.95 -21.67
C PRO A 313 0.11 20.12 -20.53
N PRO A 314 0.81 19.07 -20.08
CA PRO A 314 0.37 18.28 -18.94
C PRO A 314 0.22 19.15 -17.70
N LYS A 315 -0.85 18.94 -16.93
CA LYS A 315 -1.15 19.67 -15.70
C LYS A 315 -1.07 18.73 -14.52
N LEU A 316 -0.38 19.19 -13.49
CA LEU A 316 -0.33 18.49 -12.21
C LEU A 316 -1.69 18.63 -11.51
N VAL A 317 -2.37 17.49 -11.30
CA VAL A 317 -3.67 17.39 -10.64
C VAL A 317 -3.49 17.26 -9.13
N SER A 318 -2.59 16.37 -8.71
CA SER A 318 -2.23 16.15 -7.31
C SER A 318 -0.80 15.62 -7.23
N TRP A 319 -0.22 15.66 -6.04
CA TRP A 319 1.06 15.03 -5.76
C TRP A 319 1.14 14.60 -4.30
N SER A 320 2.02 13.65 -4.02
CA SER A 320 2.35 13.17 -2.68
C SER A 320 3.84 13.44 -2.42
N PRO A 321 4.23 14.12 -1.32
CA PRO A 321 3.43 14.40 -0.13
C PRO A 321 2.23 15.32 -0.32
N GLY A 322 2.34 16.35 -1.16
CA GLY A 322 1.26 17.31 -1.43
C GLY A 322 1.42 18.62 -0.64
N PRO A 323 0.62 19.66 -0.94
CA PRO A 323 0.72 20.93 -0.24
C PRO A 323 0.01 20.90 1.13
N ASP A 324 0.60 21.59 2.11
CA ASP A 324 -0.01 21.79 3.42
C ASP A 324 -1.22 22.74 3.34
N GLY A 325 -2.11 22.61 4.31
CA GLY A 325 -3.36 23.34 4.45
C GLY A 325 -4.44 22.94 3.44
N LYS A 326 -4.21 21.94 2.58
CA LYS A 326 -5.20 21.50 1.59
C LYS A 326 -6.47 20.96 2.25
N TYR A 327 -6.33 20.13 3.28
CA TYR A 327 -7.45 19.52 4.00
C TYR A 327 -7.44 19.94 5.48
N GLU A 328 -8.59 20.29 6.04
CA GLU A 328 -8.67 20.64 7.48
C GLU A 328 -8.35 19.44 8.40
N PHE A 329 -8.66 18.23 7.95
CA PHE A 329 -8.40 16.98 8.68
C PHE A 329 -6.99 16.40 8.41
N MET A 330 -6.20 17.06 7.55
CA MET A 330 -4.82 16.71 7.21
C MET A 330 -4.10 18.01 6.84
N PRO A 331 -3.82 18.87 7.85
CA PRO A 331 -3.23 20.17 7.61
C PRO A 331 -1.79 20.06 7.11
N ASP A 332 -1.01 19.09 7.59
CA ASP A 332 0.42 18.98 7.26
C ASP A 332 0.66 17.63 6.57
N ARG A 333 0.78 17.64 5.24
CA ARG A 333 0.77 16.40 4.43
C ARG A 333 2.12 15.72 4.39
N ASP A 334 3.19 16.52 4.44
CA ASP A 334 4.56 16.03 4.48
C ASP A 334 4.91 15.36 5.82
N GLU A 335 4.27 15.75 6.92
CA GLU A 335 4.34 15.02 8.21
C GLU A 335 3.85 13.57 8.13
N MET A 336 3.00 13.26 7.15
CA MET A 336 2.49 11.92 6.90
C MET A 336 3.37 11.08 5.99
N HIS A 337 4.41 11.68 5.40
CA HIS A 337 5.36 11.02 4.53
C HIS A 337 6.49 10.38 5.35
N ARG A 338 7.10 9.31 4.85
CA ARG A 338 8.20 8.59 5.51
C ARG A 338 9.39 8.42 4.59
N PRO A 339 10.60 8.18 5.12
CA PRO A 339 11.81 7.99 4.32
C PRO A 339 11.68 7.04 3.13
N GLY A 340 10.92 5.95 3.29
CA GLY A 340 10.70 4.94 2.25
C GLY A 340 9.56 5.24 1.27
N ASP A 341 8.81 6.33 1.45
CA ASP A 341 7.70 6.64 0.55
C ASP A 341 8.16 7.37 -0.72
N PRO A 342 7.60 7.02 -1.90
CA PRO A 342 7.87 7.74 -3.13
C PRO A 342 7.35 9.18 -3.08
N VAL A 343 8.02 10.09 -3.78
CA VAL A 343 7.38 11.33 -4.22
C VAL A 343 6.60 11.01 -5.50
N THR A 344 5.29 11.22 -5.52
CA THR A 344 4.44 10.85 -6.66
C THR A 344 3.75 12.07 -7.23
N LEU A 345 3.83 12.26 -8.54
CA LEU A 345 3.12 13.28 -9.31
C LEU A 345 1.98 12.63 -10.09
N PHE A 346 0.78 13.23 -10.03
CA PHE A 346 -0.39 12.80 -10.81
C PHE A 346 -0.78 13.89 -11.80
N PHE A 347 -0.75 13.55 -13.08
CA PHE A 347 -1.07 14.46 -14.19
C PHE A 347 -2.45 14.16 -14.81
N ASP A 348 -3.05 15.17 -15.41
CA ASP A 348 -4.31 15.06 -16.15
C ASP A 348 -4.18 14.21 -17.42
N GLU A 349 -2.99 14.12 -18.01
CA GLU A 349 -2.69 13.32 -19.21
C GLU A 349 -1.45 12.40 -19.05
N PRO A 350 -1.21 11.42 -19.95
CA PRO A 350 -0.06 10.52 -19.82
C PRO A 350 1.26 11.25 -20.10
N ILE A 351 2.29 10.93 -19.33
CA ILE A 351 3.63 11.52 -19.46
C ILE A 351 4.51 10.67 -20.37
N LEU A 352 5.30 11.31 -21.24
CA LEU A 352 6.33 10.63 -22.01
C LEU A 352 7.47 10.22 -21.08
N ALA A 353 7.66 8.91 -20.87
CA ALA A 353 8.61 8.38 -19.88
C ALA A 353 10.07 8.83 -20.08
N SER A 354 10.51 8.97 -21.33
CA SER A 354 11.86 9.44 -21.67
C SER A 354 12.09 10.93 -21.36
N SER A 355 11.02 11.70 -21.18
CA SER A 355 11.08 13.13 -20.89
C SER A 355 11.43 13.43 -19.43
N VAL A 356 11.11 12.50 -18.51
CA VAL A 356 11.21 12.68 -17.05
C VAL A 356 12.64 12.98 -16.58
N GLU A 357 13.65 12.29 -17.10
CA GLU A 357 15.06 12.46 -16.66
C GLU A 357 15.56 13.90 -16.84
N SER A 358 15.09 14.57 -17.89
CA SER A 358 15.44 15.96 -18.22
C SER A 358 14.41 16.99 -17.72
N GLY A 359 13.20 16.52 -17.41
CA GLY A 359 12.05 17.33 -17.04
C GLY A 359 11.86 17.53 -15.54
N VAL A 360 12.34 16.60 -14.71
CA VAL A 360 12.15 16.65 -13.24
C VAL A 360 13.49 16.46 -12.52
N THR A 361 13.72 17.26 -11.48
CA THR A 361 14.91 17.14 -10.64
C THR A 361 14.55 17.35 -9.17
N LEU A 362 14.84 16.36 -8.33
CA LEU A 362 14.77 16.50 -6.88
C LEU A 362 16.08 17.10 -6.35
N LYS A 363 15.96 18.11 -5.49
CA LYS A 363 17.08 18.76 -4.82
C LYS A 363 16.93 18.78 -3.31
N ASP A 364 18.06 18.69 -2.64
CA ASP A 364 18.28 19.06 -1.24
C ASP A 364 19.15 20.33 -1.28
N GLY A 365 18.53 21.48 -1.06
CA GLY A 365 19.14 22.79 -1.31
C GLY A 365 19.68 22.91 -2.75
N ALA A 366 21.00 23.04 -2.89
CA ALA A 366 21.65 23.13 -4.21
C ALA A 366 22.07 21.77 -4.79
N ARG A 367 21.98 20.68 -4.00
CA ARG A 367 22.46 19.35 -4.37
C ARG A 367 21.36 18.56 -5.08
N LYS A 368 21.66 18.01 -6.26
CA LYS A 368 20.78 17.04 -6.93
C LYS A 368 20.74 15.74 -6.13
N VAL A 369 19.54 15.28 -5.80
CA VAL A 369 19.30 13.98 -5.15
C VAL A 369 19.12 12.93 -6.26
N PRO A 370 19.92 11.86 -6.27
CA PRO A 370 19.70 10.74 -7.18
C PRO A 370 18.34 10.09 -6.90
N VAL A 371 17.55 9.86 -7.95
CA VAL A 371 16.23 9.24 -7.85
C VAL A 371 16.13 8.08 -8.85
N LYS A 372 15.52 6.99 -8.41
CA LYS A 372 14.88 6.03 -9.33
C LYS A 372 13.50 6.58 -9.65
N TYR A 373 13.05 6.45 -10.89
CA TYR A 373 11.69 6.86 -11.26
C TYR A 373 11.05 5.86 -12.20
N TRP A 374 9.72 5.85 -12.22
CA TRP A 374 8.95 5.16 -13.24
C TRP A 374 7.70 5.94 -13.58
N VAL A 375 7.27 5.79 -14.83
CA VAL A 375 6.03 6.37 -15.33
C VAL A 375 5.01 5.26 -15.47
N ASP A 376 3.86 5.47 -14.86
CA ASP A 376 2.67 4.65 -15.05
C ASP A 376 1.55 5.56 -15.54
N GLY A 377 1.50 5.68 -16.86
CA GLY A 377 0.59 6.55 -17.61
C GLY A 377 0.63 8.01 -17.13
N ALA A 378 -0.32 8.34 -16.26
CA ALA A 378 -0.54 9.68 -15.70
C ALA A 378 0.41 10.04 -14.57
N SER A 379 1.02 9.02 -13.98
CA SER A 379 1.68 9.12 -12.70
C SER A 379 3.17 8.94 -12.89
N VAL A 380 3.94 9.81 -12.26
CA VAL A 380 5.40 9.69 -12.21
C VAL A 380 5.78 9.55 -10.75
N ASN A 381 6.44 8.46 -10.41
CA ASN A 381 6.85 8.17 -9.05
C ASN A 381 8.37 8.25 -8.97
N PHE A 382 8.87 8.87 -7.90
CA PHE A 382 10.29 9.10 -7.66
C PHE A 382 10.68 8.51 -6.31
N ASN A 383 11.64 7.60 -6.31
CA ASN A 383 12.25 7.01 -5.11
C ASN A 383 13.68 7.53 -4.99
N PRO A 384 13.96 8.43 -4.04
CA PRO A 384 15.31 8.87 -3.74
C PRO A 384 16.19 7.67 -3.36
N GLU A 385 17.41 7.59 -3.91
CA GLU A 385 18.35 6.55 -3.52
C GLU A 385 18.77 6.75 -2.05
N GLY A 386 18.51 5.75 -1.20
CA GLY A 386 18.68 5.85 0.26
C GLY A 386 17.47 6.42 1.01
N GLY A 387 16.39 6.78 0.31
CA GLY A 387 15.18 7.35 0.91
C GLY A 387 15.27 8.85 1.20
N LEU A 388 14.13 9.41 1.60
CA LEU A 388 14.04 10.80 2.08
C LEU A 388 14.61 10.90 3.51
N GLN A 389 15.17 12.06 3.85
CA GLN A 389 15.73 12.33 5.17
C GLN A 389 14.83 13.28 5.94
N HIS A 390 14.70 13.03 7.24
CA HIS A 390 14.03 13.92 8.18
C HIS A 390 14.80 15.24 8.35
N GLY A 391 14.07 16.36 8.53
CA GLY A 391 14.66 17.70 8.69
C GLY A 391 15.35 18.26 7.44
N VAL A 392 15.19 17.61 6.28
CA VAL A 392 15.75 18.08 5.00
C VAL A 392 14.66 18.72 4.15
N ARG A 393 14.91 19.96 3.74
CA ARG A 393 14.06 20.69 2.80
C ARG A 393 14.33 20.26 1.37
N TYR A 394 13.36 19.58 0.79
CA TYR A 394 13.42 19.14 -0.59
C TYR A 394 12.71 20.12 -1.52
N ALA A 395 13.26 20.28 -2.72
CA ALA A 395 12.64 20.99 -3.82
C ALA A 395 12.59 20.10 -5.06
N LEU A 396 11.39 19.81 -5.55
CA LEU A 396 11.16 19.11 -6.81
C LEU A 396 10.94 20.15 -7.91
N GLU A 397 11.95 20.33 -8.76
CA GLU A 397 11.91 21.24 -9.89
C GLU A 397 11.37 20.52 -11.13
N ILE A 398 10.25 21.01 -11.66
CA ILE A 398 9.64 20.53 -12.91
C ILE A 398 9.77 21.61 -13.97
N ASN A 399 10.15 21.23 -15.19
CA ASN A 399 10.41 22.14 -16.30
C ASN A 399 9.77 21.67 -17.63
N SER A 400 9.89 22.49 -18.68
CA SER A 400 9.26 22.25 -19.97
C SER A 400 9.78 21.04 -20.75
N ASN A 401 10.86 20.41 -20.31
CA ASN A 401 11.30 19.14 -20.90
C ASN A 401 10.46 17.96 -20.42
N LEU A 402 9.67 18.10 -19.34
CA LEU A 402 8.65 17.10 -19.00
C LEU A 402 7.48 17.29 -19.96
N THR A 403 7.23 16.30 -20.81
CA THR A 403 6.19 16.39 -21.84
C THR A 403 5.16 15.28 -21.69
N ASP A 404 3.98 15.56 -22.23
CA ASP A 404 3.01 14.52 -22.56
C ASP A 404 3.49 13.64 -23.75
N LEU A 405 2.62 12.72 -24.20
CA LEU A 405 2.86 11.87 -25.38
C LEU A 405 2.82 12.63 -26.72
N ALA A 406 2.19 13.81 -26.76
CA ALA A 406 2.13 14.69 -27.93
C ALA A 406 3.35 15.63 -28.04
N GLY A 407 4.19 15.69 -27.00
CA GLY A 407 5.36 16.53 -26.91
C GLY A 407 5.11 17.94 -26.36
N ASN A 408 3.93 18.23 -25.78
CA ASN A 408 3.69 19.52 -25.14
C ASN A 408 4.37 19.54 -23.76
N GLY A 409 5.16 20.59 -23.51
CA GLY A 409 5.99 20.71 -22.31
C GLY A 409 5.28 21.40 -21.15
N MET A 410 5.46 20.88 -19.95
CA MET A 410 4.87 21.45 -18.72
C MET A 410 5.39 22.87 -18.41
N PRO A 411 4.55 23.77 -17.88
CA PRO A 411 5.03 25.00 -17.25
C PRO A 411 6.01 24.71 -16.11
N GLN A 412 6.99 25.59 -15.92
CA GLN A 412 7.94 25.44 -14.82
C GLN A 412 7.22 25.55 -13.47
N GLN A 413 7.49 24.59 -12.57
CA GLN A 413 6.91 24.53 -11.24
C GLN A 413 7.98 24.03 -10.25
N VAL A 414 7.90 24.51 -9.01
CA VAL A 414 8.72 24.00 -7.90
C VAL A 414 7.77 23.56 -6.80
N LEU A 415 7.94 22.33 -6.34
CA LEU A 415 7.20 21.76 -5.21
C LEU A 415 8.18 21.58 -4.05
N GLU A 416 7.84 22.11 -2.88
CA GLU A 416 8.69 22.02 -1.69
C GLU A 416 7.98 21.19 -0.62
N PHE A 417 8.75 20.43 0.14
CA PHE A 417 8.28 19.66 1.30
C PHE A 417 9.44 19.35 2.25
N GLU A 418 9.11 19.07 3.51
CA GLU A 418 10.10 18.73 4.54
C GLU A 418 9.50 17.65 5.45
N LEU A 419 10.20 16.50 5.60
CA LEU A 419 9.80 15.53 6.62
C LEU A 419 10.14 16.11 8.01
N PRO A 420 9.34 15.81 9.06
CA PRO A 420 9.59 16.34 10.40
C PRO A 420 11.01 16.08 10.87
N ASP A 421 11.66 17.05 11.52
CA ASP A 421 13.01 16.87 12.07
C ASP A 421 12.99 15.84 13.23
N LEU A 422 14.02 15.00 13.31
CA LEU A 422 14.22 14.07 14.43
C LEU A 422 15.06 14.66 15.57
N GLY A 423 15.65 15.84 15.36
CA GLY A 423 16.53 16.50 16.32
C GLY A 423 17.93 15.91 16.35
N GLN A 424 18.89 16.67 16.88
CA GLN A 424 20.32 16.30 16.88
C GLN A 424 20.84 15.84 18.24
N ASP A 425 20.06 15.93 19.32
CA ASP A 425 20.47 15.57 20.69
C ASP A 425 19.35 14.86 21.49
N VAL A 426 18.51 14.10 20.78
CA VAL A 426 17.41 13.34 21.38
C VAL A 426 17.85 11.95 21.83
N ALA A 427 17.14 11.37 22.79
CA ALA A 427 17.40 10.00 23.21
C ALA A 427 17.12 9.03 22.05
N ARG A 428 18.04 8.09 21.84
CA ARG A 428 17.92 7.06 20.81
C ARG A 428 17.32 5.80 21.41
N VAL A 429 16.35 5.21 20.71
CA VAL A 429 15.78 3.90 21.06
C VAL A 429 15.83 2.98 19.87
N SER A 430 15.81 1.67 20.15
CA SER A 430 15.73 0.63 19.13
C SER A 430 14.44 0.73 18.31
N PRO A 431 14.50 0.45 16.98
CA PRO A 431 13.30 0.41 16.15
C PRO A 431 12.38 -0.73 16.59
N ILE A 432 11.06 -0.50 16.55
CA ILE A 432 10.05 -1.51 16.92
C ILE A 432 9.33 -2.04 15.69
N VAL A 433 8.82 -3.27 15.79
CA VAL A 433 7.93 -3.84 14.78
C VAL A 433 6.51 -3.32 14.99
N LEU A 434 6.06 -2.44 14.10
CA LEU A 434 4.70 -1.86 14.13
C LEU A 434 3.62 -2.87 13.72
N THR A 435 3.94 -3.72 12.72
CA THR A 435 3.06 -4.81 12.29
C THR A 435 3.88 -6.00 11.81
N ALA A 436 3.41 -7.20 12.11
CA ALA A 436 3.94 -8.48 11.65
C ALA A 436 2.83 -9.23 10.92
N TYR A 437 2.93 -9.39 9.60
CA TYR A 437 1.96 -10.15 8.80
C TYR A 437 2.65 -11.34 8.12
N PRO A 438 2.18 -12.58 8.33
CA PRO A 438 1.17 -12.99 9.32
C PRO A 438 1.73 -12.91 10.74
N GLY A 439 0.88 -12.85 11.77
CA GLY A 439 1.30 -13.00 13.17
C GLY A 439 1.06 -11.78 14.04
N TYR A 440 1.78 -11.72 15.16
CA TYR A 440 1.63 -10.72 16.21
C TYR A 440 3.03 -10.31 16.72
N PRO A 441 3.36 -9.01 16.82
CA PRO A 441 4.75 -8.57 16.98
C PRO A 441 5.25 -8.67 18.44
N CYS A 442 5.33 -9.88 18.99
CA CYS A 442 5.92 -10.13 20.31
C CYS A 442 6.68 -11.46 20.34
N VAL A 443 7.72 -11.54 21.18
CA VAL A 443 8.38 -12.81 21.50
C VAL A 443 7.42 -13.68 22.33
N THR A 444 7.23 -14.94 21.95
CA THR A 444 6.30 -15.85 22.61
C THR A 444 6.98 -17.00 23.36
N THR A 445 6.26 -17.56 24.34
CA THR A 445 6.60 -18.80 25.03
C THR A 445 5.37 -19.72 25.14
N GLY A 446 5.60 -21.01 25.42
CA GLY A 446 4.53 -21.99 25.58
C GLY A 446 3.79 -22.31 24.28
N GLN A 447 4.51 -22.37 23.15
CA GLN A 447 3.94 -22.73 21.85
C GLN A 447 3.31 -24.13 21.87
N ASP A 448 2.19 -24.28 21.18
CA ASP A 448 1.50 -25.57 20.97
C ASP A 448 0.96 -25.57 19.53
N LEU A 449 1.90 -25.70 18.59
CA LEU A 449 1.65 -25.52 17.16
C LEU A 449 0.73 -26.63 16.59
N ALA A 450 0.80 -27.83 17.19
CA ALA A 450 -0.11 -28.95 16.89
C ALA A 450 -1.59 -28.58 17.11
N ASN A 451 -1.88 -27.72 18.08
CA ASN A 451 -3.23 -27.25 18.40
C ASN A 451 -3.45 -25.79 17.94
N ASN A 452 -2.67 -25.31 16.96
CA ASN A 452 -2.77 -23.96 16.38
C ASN A 452 -2.64 -22.82 17.41
N LYS A 453 -1.71 -22.95 18.35
CA LYS A 453 -1.39 -21.91 19.33
C LYS A 453 0.04 -21.41 19.14
N HIS A 454 0.18 -20.12 18.85
CA HIS A 454 1.47 -19.44 18.70
C HIS A 454 2.13 -19.11 20.06
N GLY A 455 1.46 -19.37 21.18
CA GLY A 455 1.99 -19.16 22.54
C GLY A 455 1.49 -17.85 23.16
N GLN A 456 2.09 -17.45 24.27
CA GLN A 456 1.79 -16.20 24.97
C GLN A 456 2.98 -15.26 24.85
N CYS A 457 2.73 -13.95 24.70
CA CYS A 457 3.82 -12.97 24.72
C CYS A 457 4.56 -13.02 26.06
N ILE A 458 5.89 -12.96 26.03
CA ILE A 458 6.71 -12.75 27.22
C ILE A 458 6.50 -11.32 27.70
N ASP A 459 6.23 -11.12 28.99
CA ASP A 459 6.03 -9.83 29.63
C ASP A 459 6.90 -9.68 30.89
N LYS A 460 6.93 -8.48 31.49
CA LYS A 460 7.74 -8.22 32.66
C LYS A 460 7.37 -9.09 33.88
N SER A 461 6.08 -9.38 34.04
CA SER A 461 5.62 -10.29 35.10
C SER A 461 6.17 -11.70 34.92
N SER A 462 6.34 -12.19 33.68
CA SER A 462 6.96 -13.49 33.41
C SER A 462 8.43 -13.59 33.83
N GLU A 463 9.18 -12.50 33.70
CA GLU A 463 10.59 -12.43 34.12
C GLU A 463 10.71 -12.47 35.65
N ASP A 464 9.79 -11.79 36.34
CA ASP A 464 9.80 -11.65 37.79
C ASP A 464 9.16 -12.87 38.52
N ASP A 465 8.02 -13.37 38.02
CA ASP A 465 7.17 -14.39 38.67
C ASP A 465 7.17 -15.76 37.95
N GLY A 466 7.77 -15.86 36.76
CA GLY A 466 8.00 -17.13 36.04
C GLY A 466 6.87 -17.62 35.14
N ALA A 467 5.80 -16.84 34.92
CA ALA A 467 4.75 -17.15 33.95
C ALA A 467 4.19 -15.86 33.31
N PRO A 468 4.07 -15.78 31.97
CA PRO A 468 3.48 -14.61 31.32
C PRO A 468 2.00 -14.45 31.64
N LEU A 469 1.60 -13.18 31.76
CA LEU A 469 0.20 -12.80 31.85
C LEU A 469 -0.35 -12.54 30.43
N GLY A 470 -1.68 -12.58 30.30
CA GLY A 470 -2.36 -12.37 29.03
C GLY A 470 -2.76 -13.66 28.31
N GLU A 471 -3.24 -13.51 27.08
CA GLU A 471 -3.90 -14.60 26.35
C GLU A 471 -2.96 -15.39 25.44
N VAL A 472 -3.36 -16.62 25.13
CA VAL A 472 -2.69 -17.45 24.14
C VAL A 472 -3.08 -16.96 22.75
N ILE A 473 -2.08 -16.57 21.98
CA ILE A 473 -2.24 -16.09 20.60
C ILE A 473 -2.52 -17.29 19.69
N PRO A 474 -3.58 -17.24 18.87
CA PRO A 474 -3.83 -18.28 17.86
C PRO A 474 -2.76 -18.23 16.76
N LEU A 475 -2.47 -19.38 16.18
CA LEU A 475 -1.58 -19.47 15.03
C LEU A 475 -2.24 -18.80 13.82
N SER A 476 -1.54 -17.82 13.23
CA SER A 476 -2.04 -17.12 12.04
C SER A 476 -2.00 -18.01 10.81
N ILE A 477 -2.98 -17.82 9.93
CA ILE A 477 -3.07 -18.46 8.62
C ILE A 477 -2.71 -17.43 7.55
N LEU A 478 -1.75 -17.76 6.69
CA LEU A 478 -1.32 -16.93 5.57
C LEU A 478 -1.77 -17.59 4.25
N PRO A 479 -2.60 -16.93 3.43
CA PRO A 479 -3.00 -17.47 2.13
C PRO A 479 -1.78 -17.83 1.27
N GLN A 480 -1.86 -18.93 0.52
CA GLN A 480 -0.75 -19.53 -0.22
C GLN A 480 0.00 -18.57 -1.17
N ASP A 481 -0.65 -17.50 -1.62
CA ASP A 481 -0.12 -16.51 -2.57
C ASP A 481 0.26 -15.16 -1.95
N ARG A 482 0.32 -15.05 -0.62
CA ARG A 482 0.63 -13.80 0.09
C ARG A 482 2.08 -13.74 0.56
N PRO A 483 2.73 -12.57 0.49
CA PRO A 483 4.04 -12.37 1.10
C PRO A 483 3.93 -12.23 2.62
N ILE A 484 5.03 -12.50 3.31
CA ILE A 484 5.25 -11.99 4.66
C ILE A 484 5.54 -10.48 4.55
N SER A 485 4.98 -9.65 5.41
CA SER A 485 5.20 -8.20 5.43
C SER A 485 5.39 -7.70 6.87
N VAL A 486 6.47 -6.96 7.09
CA VAL A 486 6.84 -6.41 8.40
C VAL A 486 7.10 -4.92 8.26
N LEU A 487 6.49 -4.11 9.12
CA LEU A 487 6.62 -2.64 9.15
C LEU A 487 7.31 -2.21 10.44
N PHE A 488 8.22 -1.24 10.35
CA PHE A 488 9.07 -0.78 11.45
C PHE A 488 8.85 0.72 11.76
N SER A 489 9.14 1.13 13.00
CA SER A 489 8.98 2.53 13.44
C SER A 489 10.02 3.49 12.88
N GLN A 490 11.24 3.01 12.62
CA GLN A 490 12.37 3.81 12.13
C GLN A 490 13.01 3.14 10.91
N SER A 491 13.76 3.91 10.12
CA SER A 491 14.51 3.39 8.98
C SER A 491 15.55 2.37 9.41
N LEU A 492 15.66 1.27 8.67
CA LEU A 492 16.61 0.19 8.90
C LEU A 492 17.86 0.34 8.03
N ASP A 493 19.02 -0.04 8.55
CA ASP A 493 20.24 -0.17 7.76
C ASP A 493 20.12 -1.40 6.87
N LYS A 494 19.96 -1.17 5.57
CA LYS A 494 19.84 -2.22 4.55
C LYS A 494 20.97 -3.23 4.53
N THR A 495 22.18 -2.88 5.01
CA THR A 495 23.30 -3.82 5.07
C THR A 495 23.14 -4.86 6.17
N THR A 496 22.27 -4.59 7.14
CA THR A 496 21.93 -5.49 8.25
C THR A 496 20.77 -6.42 7.93
N VAL A 497 19.96 -6.11 6.92
CA VAL A 497 18.85 -6.95 6.44
C VAL A 497 19.37 -7.97 5.43
N ARG A 498 19.52 -9.24 5.82
CA ARG A 498 20.15 -10.29 5.00
C ARG A 498 19.32 -11.57 5.01
N LEU A 499 18.83 -11.96 3.84
CA LEU A 499 17.98 -13.15 3.67
C LEU A 499 18.78 -14.43 3.98
N GLY A 500 18.28 -15.19 4.95
CA GLY A 500 18.86 -16.43 5.44
C GLY A 500 19.92 -16.26 6.54
N GLU A 501 20.17 -15.03 6.98
CA GLU A 501 21.05 -14.72 8.12
C GLU A 501 20.27 -14.00 9.22
N THR A 502 19.90 -12.73 8.98
CA THR A 502 19.21 -11.87 9.94
C THR A 502 17.70 -11.79 9.71
N PHE A 503 17.25 -12.12 8.49
CA PHE A 503 15.85 -12.44 8.20
C PHE A 503 15.78 -13.87 7.67
N ARG A 504 15.19 -14.79 8.45
CA ARG A 504 15.15 -16.22 8.11
C ARG A 504 13.71 -16.69 7.92
N VAL A 505 13.50 -17.65 7.03
CA VAL A 505 12.18 -18.25 6.78
C VAL A 505 12.37 -19.74 6.65
N ASP A 506 11.72 -20.53 7.50
CA ASP A 506 11.91 -21.98 7.61
C ASP A 506 10.57 -22.71 7.50
N ALA A 507 10.59 -23.94 6.97
CA ALA A 507 9.51 -24.89 7.17
C ALA A 507 9.78 -25.69 8.45
N VAL A 508 8.75 -25.89 9.28
CA VAL A 508 8.88 -26.55 10.59
C VAL A 508 7.80 -27.62 10.77
N ASN A 509 7.98 -28.53 11.73
CA ASN A 509 6.94 -29.46 12.18
C ASN A 509 6.19 -28.92 13.41
N ASP A 510 5.18 -29.66 13.88
CA ASP A 510 4.33 -29.24 15.00
C ASP A 510 5.07 -29.09 16.35
N ASP A 511 6.28 -29.66 16.47
CA ASP A 511 7.15 -29.48 17.64
C ASP A 511 8.10 -28.27 17.49
N GLY A 512 7.96 -27.50 16.41
CA GLY A 512 8.83 -26.36 16.07
C GLY A 512 10.20 -26.75 15.52
N THR A 513 10.45 -28.04 15.27
CA THR A 513 11.70 -28.52 14.67
C THR A 513 11.76 -28.13 13.20
N VAL A 514 12.88 -27.54 12.78
CA VAL A 514 13.09 -27.15 11.38
C VAL A 514 13.18 -28.38 10.47
N LEU A 515 12.34 -28.40 9.44
CA LEU A 515 12.33 -29.40 8.37
C LEU A 515 13.13 -28.92 7.16
N THR A 516 13.10 -27.63 6.88
CA THR A 516 13.85 -26.99 5.79
C THR A 516 14.23 -25.59 6.22
N GLU A 517 15.53 -25.36 6.33
CA GLU A 517 16.09 -24.05 6.66
C GLU A 517 16.10 -23.14 5.44
N ASN A 518 15.82 -21.85 5.66
CA ASN A 518 15.96 -20.78 4.67
C ASN A 518 15.30 -21.08 3.32
N LEU A 519 13.98 -21.17 3.33
CA LEU A 519 13.16 -21.40 2.14
C LEU A 519 13.53 -20.44 1.00
N PRO A 520 13.55 -20.94 -0.26
CA PRO A 520 13.76 -20.10 -1.43
C PRO A 520 12.71 -19.00 -1.54
N GLY A 521 13.13 -17.83 -2.01
CA GLY A 521 12.25 -16.68 -2.16
C GLY A 521 12.99 -15.38 -2.42
N ARG A 522 12.19 -14.31 -2.52
CA ARG A 522 12.65 -12.94 -2.77
C ARG A 522 12.34 -12.07 -1.57
N LEU A 523 13.37 -11.43 -1.03
CA LEU A 523 13.24 -10.38 -0.03
C LEU A 523 13.26 -9.03 -0.74
N GLU A 524 12.20 -8.26 -0.53
CA GLU A 524 12.08 -6.87 -0.92
C GLU A 524 12.17 -5.99 0.31
N PHE A 525 12.92 -4.90 0.19
CA PHE A 525 13.16 -3.98 1.28
C PHE A 525 12.89 -2.54 0.83
N SER A 526 12.30 -1.77 1.74
CA SER A 526 12.27 -0.30 1.73
C SER A 526 12.66 0.19 3.13
N ASN A 527 13.02 1.47 3.31
CA ASN A 527 13.59 2.00 4.55
C ASN A 527 12.93 1.47 5.84
N GLN A 528 11.59 1.37 5.89
CA GLN A 528 10.84 0.94 7.08
C GLN A 528 10.02 -0.34 6.90
N ARG A 529 10.21 -1.09 5.80
CA ARG A 529 9.39 -2.27 5.51
C ARG A 529 10.18 -3.38 4.84
N ILE A 530 9.96 -4.59 5.33
CA ILE A 530 10.45 -5.83 4.73
C ILE A 530 9.28 -6.62 4.18
N GLN A 531 9.42 -7.16 2.97
CA GLN A 531 8.48 -8.11 2.38
C GLN A 531 9.23 -9.35 1.88
N PHE A 532 8.74 -10.53 2.22
CA PHE A 532 9.27 -11.79 1.70
C PHE A 532 8.21 -12.50 0.86
N TYR A 533 8.53 -12.70 -0.41
CA TYR A 533 7.75 -13.47 -1.37
C TYR A 533 8.38 -14.87 -1.48
N PRO A 534 7.69 -15.94 -1.06
CA PRO A 534 8.23 -17.28 -1.24
C PRO A 534 8.38 -17.62 -2.72
N ALA A 535 9.33 -18.49 -3.09
CA ALA A 535 9.47 -18.93 -4.47
C ALA A 535 8.26 -19.77 -4.90
N GLU A 536 7.82 -20.68 -4.04
CA GLU A 536 6.63 -21.52 -4.20
C GLU A 536 5.49 -21.03 -3.30
N PRO A 537 4.21 -21.18 -3.71
CA PRO A 537 3.09 -20.91 -2.82
C PRO A 537 3.20 -21.67 -1.50
N TRP A 538 2.75 -21.05 -0.40
CA TRP A 538 2.71 -21.74 0.90
C TRP A 538 1.83 -22.97 0.79
N LYS A 539 2.33 -24.11 1.25
CA LYS A 539 1.54 -25.34 1.25
C LYS A 539 0.38 -25.17 2.24
N VAL A 540 -0.84 -25.43 1.79
CA VAL A 540 -2.01 -25.48 2.68
C VAL A 540 -1.74 -26.48 3.82
N ASP A 541 -2.00 -26.03 5.04
CA ASP A 541 -1.69 -26.69 6.31
C ASP A 541 -0.19 -26.89 6.62
N GLY A 542 0.70 -26.46 5.72
CA GLY A 542 2.15 -26.41 5.97
C GLY A 542 2.46 -25.42 7.09
N LEU A 543 3.39 -25.78 7.97
CA LEU A 543 3.78 -24.96 9.11
C LEU A 543 5.14 -24.31 8.85
N TYR A 544 5.21 -23.02 9.11
CA TYR A 544 6.34 -22.17 8.77
C TYR A 544 6.70 -21.26 9.94
N ARG A 545 7.95 -20.80 9.94
CA ARG A 545 8.47 -19.82 10.88
C ARG A 545 9.25 -18.76 10.10
N TYR A 546 9.07 -17.49 10.44
CA TYR A 546 10.04 -16.47 10.06
C TYR A 546 10.66 -15.82 11.30
N THR A 547 11.94 -15.45 11.18
CA THR A 547 12.72 -14.88 12.27
C THR A 547 13.28 -13.53 11.87
N ILE A 548 13.08 -12.53 12.72
CA ILE A 548 13.75 -11.24 12.69
C ILE A 548 14.82 -11.27 13.78
N ALA A 549 16.09 -11.26 13.36
CA ALA A 549 17.20 -11.35 14.28
C ALA A 549 17.40 -10.03 15.05
N SER A 550 17.59 -10.13 16.36
CA SER A 550 17.88 -9.00 17.24
C SER A 550 19.11 -9.28 18.11
N SER A 551 19.55 -8.30 18.89
CA SER A 551 20.65 -8.46 19.84
C SER A 551 20.51 -7.56 21.05
N GLN A 552 20.60 -8.15 22.24
CA GLN A 552 20.57 -7.44 23.53
C GLN A 552 21.91 -6.76 23.89
N ASP A 553 23.00 -7.08 23.17
CA ASP A 553 24.32 -6.46 23.39
C ASP A 553 24.56 -5.23 22.50
N GLY A 554 23.56 -4.83 21.69
CA GLY A 554 23.66 -3.73 20.73
C GLY A 554 24.42 -4.05 19.43
N SER A 555 24.88 -5.28 19.21
CA SER A 555 25.65 -5.66 18.02
C SER A 555 24.78 -5.79 16.76
N CYS A 556 25.10 -5.02 15.73
CA CYS A 556 24.48 -5.12 14.40
C CYS A 556 25.13 -6.15 13.46
N THR A 557 26.07 -6.96 13.97
CA THR A 557 26.73 -7.98 13.13
C THR A 557 25.76 -9.10 12.76
N SER A 558 24.93 -9.51 13.71
CA SER A 558 23.99 -10.64 13.60
C SER A 558 22.53 -10.25 13.82
N ALA A 559 22.22 -8.96 13.83
CA ALA A 559 20.87 -8.42 14.04
C ALA A 559 20.47 -7.49 12.89
N ILE A 560 19.16 -7.31 12.71
CA ILE A 560 18.62 -6.20 11.91
C ILE A 560 18.67 -4.94 12.78
N CYS A 561 19.20 -3.85 12.24
CA CYS A 561 19.35 -2.59 12.97
C CYS A 561 18.76 -1.39 12.24
N SER A 562 18.50 -0.32 12.99
CA SER A 562 18.20 1.00 12.45
C SER A 562 19.37 1.54 11.61
N GLU A 563 19.10 2.53 10.76
CA GLU A 563 20.17 3.32 10.15
C GLU A 563 21.04 4.00 11.23
N PRO A 564 22.36 4.13 11.01
CA PRO A 564 23.21 4.94 11.86
C PRO A 564 22.83 6.42 11.71
N ASP A 565 22.94 7.18 12.80
CA ASP A 565 22.75 8.63 12.79
C ASP A 565 24.03 9.35 13.21
N GLN A 566 23.94 10.68 13.38
CA GLN A 566 25.09 11.51 13.74
C GLN A 566 25.62 11.21 15.16
N ASN A 567 24.82 10.54 16.00
CA ASN A 567 25.08 10.31 17.42
C ASN A 567 25.55 8.87 17.71
N GLY A 568 25.53 7.95 16.74
CA GLY A 568 26.14 6.63 16.88
C GLY A 568 25.76 5.62 15.79
N GLY A 569 26.22 4.38 15.96
CA GLY A 569 25.82 3.26 15.09
C GLY A 569 24.33 2.93 15.20
N GLY A 570 23.81 2.12 14.28
CA GLY A 570 22.43 1.61 14.35
C GLY A 570 22.15 0.81 15.62
N LEU A 571 20.88 0.73 16.03
CA LEU A 571 20.43 -0.06 17.17
C LEU A 571 19.65 -1.30 16.69
N PRO A 572 19.84 -2.50 17.28
CA PRO A 572 19.07 -3.69 16.95
C PRO A 572 17.57 -3.50 17.17
N VAL A 573 16.73 -4.14 16.36
CA VAL A 573 15.26 -4.09 16.49
C VAL A 573 14.80 -4.55 17.87
N GLN A 574 13.97 -3.77 18.55
CA GLN A 574 13.36 -4.15 19.82
C GLN A 574 12.18 -5.11 19.57
N THR A 575 12.21 -6.27 20.22
CA THR A 575 11.30 -7.41 20.03
C THR A 575 10.53 -7.80 21.30
N ASP A 576 10.96 -7.36 22.50
CA ASP A 576 10.35 -7.71 23.78
C ASP A 576 9.81 -6.50 24.55
N LEU A 577 9.05 -5.64 23.86
CA LEU A 577 8.42 -4.42 24.41
C LEU A 577 7.63 -4.60 25.72
N LEU A 578 7.12 -5.79 26.00
CA LEU A 578 6.38 -6.05 27.25
C LEU A 578 7.27 -6.36 28.44
N VAL A 579 8.57 -6.60 28.21
CA VAL A 579 9.59 -6.78 29.23
C VAL A 579 10.18 -5.43 29.59
N ASP A 580 10.80 -4.74 28.63
CA ASP A 580 11.27 -3.35 28.80
C ASP A 580 11.28 -2.61 27.43
N PRO A 581 10.37 -1.65 27.21
CA PRO A 581 10.30 -0.88 25.97
C PRO A 581 11.58 -0.08 25.65
N GLU A 582 12.38 0.24 26.66
CA GLU A 582 13.56 1.11 26.55
C GLU A 582 14.86 0.32 26.33
N ASP A 583 14.81 -1.02 26.30
CA ASP A 583 15.96 -1.87 26.06
C ASP A 583 16.55 -1.71 24.64
N ILE A 584 17.85 -1.97 24.54
CA ILE A 584 18.55 -2.01 23.25
C ILE A 584 18.40 -3.41 22.67
N GLY A 585 17.52 -3.53 21.67
CA GLY A 585 17.19 -4.80 21.05
C GLY A 585 16.52 -5.77 22.01
N GLY A 586 16.38 -7.01 21.58
CA GLY A 586 15.78 -8.09 22.35
C GLY A 586 16.21 -9.46 21.83
N PRO A 587 15.54 -10.54 22.25
CA PRO A 587 15.67 -11.86 21.63
C PRO A 587 15.24 -11.85 20.15
N ASP A 588 15.62 -12.89 19.40
CA ASP A 588 15.09 -13.08 18.04
C ASP A 588 13.54 -13.15 18.07
N LEU A 589 12.89 -12.37 17.21
CA LEU A 589 11.43 -12.43 17.06
C LEU A 589 11.08 -13.56 16.10
N GLU A 590 10.62 -14.68 16.64
CA GLU A 590 10.18 -15.86 15.89
C GLU A 590 8.65 -15.90 15.77
N ILE A 591 8.14 -15.78 14.54
CA ILE A 591 6.71 -15.83 14.26
C ILE A 591 6.39 -17.10 13.49
N TYR A 592 5.45 -17.89 14.04
CA TYR A 592 4.96 -19.11 13.42
C TYR A 592 3.63 -18.86 12.73
N PHE A 593 3.42 -19.50 11.58
CA PHE A 593 2.17 -19.40 10.83
C PHE A 593 1.92 -20.66 10.00
N ARG A 594 0.66 -20.85 9.59
CA ARG A 594 0.24 -21.96 8.73
C ARG A 594 -0.13 -21.44 7.35
N GLY A 595 0.22 -22.18 6.30
CA GLY A 595 -0.25 -21.90 4.95
C GLY A 595 -1.76 -22.16 4.84
N GLY A 596 -2.49 -21.21 4.26
CA GLY A 596 -3.94 -21.29 4.03
C GLY A 596 -4.29 -21.35 2.54
N PRO A 597 -5.55 -21.68 2.21
CA PRO A 597 -6.04 -21.57 0.85
C PRO A 597 -5.95 -20.12 0.36
N ARG A 598 -5.91 -19.95 -0.97
CA ARG A 598 -5.98 -18.63 -1.60
C ARG A 598 -7.30 -17.93 -1.23
N THR A 599 -7.24 -16.62 -1.01
CA THR A 599 -8.40 -15.77 -0.76
C THR A 599 -8.46 -14.65 -1.79
N ASP A 600 -9.67 -14.18 -2.10
CA ASP A 600 -9.87 -13.04 -3.01
C ASP A 600 -9.96 -11.69 -2.26
N SER A 601 -9.76 -11.71 -0.93
CA SER A 601 -9.76 -10.56 -0.03
C SER A 601 -8.71 -9.50 -0.41
N VAL A 602 -8.86 -8.27 0.09
CA VAL A 602 -7.87 -7.19 -0.13
C VAL A 602 -7.18 -6.84 1.17
N PHE A 603 -5.93 -7.24 1.30
CA PHE A 603 -5.05 -6.87 2.41
C PHE A 603 -4.55 -5.42 2.23
N VAL A 604 -4.71 -4.60 3.26
CA VAL A 604 -4.23 -3.21 3.28
C VAL A 604 -3.42 -2.95 4.55
N PRO A 605 -2.10 -2.74 4.44
CA PRO A 605 -1.29 -2.28 5.55
C PRO A 605 -1.53 -0.79 5.80
N LEU A 606 -1.77 -0.44 7.06
CA LEU A 606 -1.94 0.93 7.53
C LEU A 606 -0.83 1.28 8.54
N ARG A 607 -0.46 2.55 8.59
CA ARG A 607 0.48 3.09 9.58
C ARG A 607 -0.10 4.31 10.28
N SER A 608 0.29 4.54 11.53
CA SER A 608 -0.12 5.73 12.28
C SER A 608 0.66 6.95 11.79
N VAL A 609 -0.01 7.90 11.15
CA VAL A 609 0.55 9.20 10.78
C VAL A 609 -0.53 10.29 10.73
N PRO A 610 -0.21 11.57 10.96
CA PRO A 610 1.04 12.03 11.58
C PRO A 610 1.15 11.48 13.01
N VAL A 611 2.37 11.37 13.53
CA VAL A 611 2.62 11.05 14.94
C VAL A 611 3.40 12.19 15.53
N ARG A 612 3.13 12.53 16.78
CA ARG A 612 3.84 13.61 17.45
C ARG A 612 5.26 13.19 17.83
N ASP A 613 5.41 11.99 18.35
CA ASP A 613 6.70 11.35 18.63
C ASP A 613 7.25 10.73 17.34
N VAL A 614 7.88 11.54 16.48
CA VAL A 614 8.30 11.09 15.14
C VAL A 614 9.53 10.20 15.22
N ASN A 615 10.44 10.46 16.16
CA ASN A 615 11.63 9.63 16.39
C ASN A 615 11.28 8.32 17.15
N SER A 616 10.06 8.22 17.66
CA SER A 616 9.51 7.06 18.38
C SER A 616 10.32 6.70 19.63
N ASN A 617 10.87 7.69 20.33
CA ASN A 617 11.68 7.49 21.54
C ASN A 617 10.85 7.45 22.84
N TYR A 618 9.53 7.47 22.73
CA TYR A 618 8.54 7.45 23.81
C TYR A 618 8.55 8.70 24.69
N MET A 619 9.21 9.77 24.25
CA MET A 619 9.29 11.04 24.95
C MET A 619 8.85 12.17 24.02
N ILE A 620 8.55 13.31 24.63
CA ILE A 620 8.30 14.55 23.90
C ILE A 620 9.51 15.45 24.10
N ASP A 621 10.25 15.68 23.03
CA ASP A 621 11.53 16.37 23.07
C ASP A 621 11.34 17.89 23.02
N CYS A 622 11.53 18.54 24.17
CA CYS A 622 11.41 19.99 24.33
C CYS A 622 12.59 20.58 25.11
N GLU A 623 13.29 21.54 24.50
CA GLU A 623 14.31 22.34 25.20
C GLU A 623 13.68 23.38 26.13
N SER A 624 12.50 23.89 25.76
CA SER A 624 11.69 24.79 26.57
C SER A 624 10.22 24.73 26.14
N ALA A 625 9.30 25.34 26.90
CA ALA A 625 7.88 25.36 26.56
C ALA A 625 7.56 26.01 25.19
N ASP A 626 8.42 26.94 24.74
CA ASP A 626 8.26 27.64 23.46
C ASP A 626 9.17 27.05 22.34
N ASN A 627 10.02 26.07 22.67
CA ASN A 627 10.95 25.43 21.73
C ASN A 627 10.90 23.90 21.92
N CYS A 628 9.93 23.27 21.26
CA CYS A 628 9.80 21.82 21.17
C CYS A 628 10.16 21.36 19.76
N LEU A 629 10.89 20.26 19.66
CA LEU A 629 11.00 19.49 18.42
C LEU A 629 9.60 19.04 17.97
N GLU A 630 8.75 18.71 18.95
CA GLU A 630 7.43 18.11 18.76
C GLU A 630 6.34 19.02 19.37
N PRO A 631 5.96 20.11 18.68
CA PRO A 631 5.11 21.16 19.23
C PRO A 631 3.73 20.66 19.68
N PHE A 632 3.10 21.40 20.61
CA PHE A 632 1.74 21.10 21.08
C PHE A 632 0.69 21.71 20.14
N ASN A 633 0.02 20.87 19.33
CA ASN A 633 -0.95 21.30 18.32
C ASN A 633 -2.37 20.74 18.56
N HIS A 634 -2.81 20.69 19.83
CA HIS A 634 -4.12 20.13 20.17
C HIS A 634 -5.25 21.14 20.06
N LYS A 635 -6.41 20.69 19.58
CA LYS A 635 -7.63 21.53 19.53
C LYS A 635 -8.20 21.70 20.95
N LEU A 636 -8.43 22.94 21.35
CA LEU A 636 -9.14 23.26 22.59
C LEU A 636 -10.63 22.94 22.45
N ASP A 637 -11.22 22.32 23.47
CA ASP A 637 -12.67 22.10 23.48
C ASP A 637 -13.40 23.45 23.65
N PRO A 638 -14.42 23.76 22.83
CA PRO A 638 -15.17 25.02 22.93
C PRO A 638 -15.84 25.25 24.30
N ARG A 639 -16.09 24.19 25.08
CA ARG A 639 -16.62 24.28 26.46
C ARG A 639 -15.55 24.73 27.47
N GLY A 640 -14.28 24.83 27.06
CA GLY A 640 -13.17 25.28 27.91
C GLY A 640 -12.87 24.32 29.06
N ALA A 641 -12.53 24.86 30.23
CA ALA A 641 -12.18 24.10 31.43
C ALA A 641 -13.32 23.19 31.94
N ASP A 642 -14.56 23.44 31.53
CA ASP A 642 -15.73 22.63 31.89
C ASP A 642 -15.91 21.39 31.00
N ALA A 643 -15.10 21.25 29.94
CA ALA A 643 -15.10 20.07 29.10
C ALA A 643 -14.51 18.86 29.84
N PRO A 644 -15.00 17.63 29.59
CA PRO A 644 -14.33 16.41 30.05
C PRO A 644 -12.88 16.31 29.57
N THR A 645 -12.60 16.84 28.37
CA THR A 645 -11.27 16.94 27.75
C THR A 645 -11.04 18.37 27.27
N PRO A 646 -10.53 19.29 28.12
CA PRO A 646 -10.28 20.68 27.71
C PRO A 646 -9.29 20.81 26.55
N CYS A 647 -8.31 19.91 26.48
CA CYS A 647 -7.48 19.66 25.29
C CYS A 647 -7.94 18.34 24.69
N ARG A 648 -8.39 18.36 23.42
CA ARG A 648 -8.74 17.13 22.70
C ARG A 648 -7.46 16.49 22.18
N PRO A 649 -7.32 15.16 22.28
CA PRO A 649 -6.16 14.47 21.73
C PRO A 649 -6.09 14.71 20.22
N SER A 650 -4.91 15.08 19.73
CA SER A 650 -4.55 15.11 18.32
C SER A 650 -4.58 13.71 17.72
N GLU A 651 -4.33 13.66 16.41
CA GLU A 651 -4.09 12.44 15.67
C GLU A 651 -3.10 11.54 16.42
N ASN A 652 -3.44 10.26 16.56
CA ASN A 652 -2.61 9.25 17.22
C ASN A 652 -2.24 9.57 18.68
N ALA A 653 -3.17 10.16 19.44
CA ALA A 653 -2.98 10.43 20.86
C ALA A 653 -4.15 9.90 21.73
N THR A 654 -3.92 9.76 23.03
CA THR A 654 -4.95 9.44 24.03
C THR A 654 -4.82 10.36 25.24
N THR A 655 -5.94 10.90 25.71
CA THR A 655 -6.05 11.56 27.01
C THR A 655 -6.35 10.55 28.11
N ILE A 656 -5.61 10.61 29.23
CA ILE A 656 -5.91 9.86 30.45
C ILE A 656 -6.21 10.82 31.61
N LEU A 657 -7.30 10.54 32.33
CA LEU A 657 -7.78 11.37 33.44
C LEU A 657 -7.80 10.55 34.74
N ALA A 658 -7.71 11.25 35.88
CA ALA A 658 -8.00 10.63 37.17
C ALA A 658 -9.51 10.40 37.29
N GLY A 659 -9.93 9.18 37.62
CA GLY A 659 -11.33 8.83 37.84
C GLY A 659 -11.88 9.24 39.22
N GLY A 660 -11.07 9.95 40.01
CA GLY A 660 -11.40 10.38 41.37
C GLY A 660 -10.19 10.27 42.31
N ASN A 661 -10.45 10.34 43.62
CA ASN A 661 -9.42 10.09 44.63
C ASN A 661 -9.02 8.62 44.61
N SER A 662 -7.72 8.35 44.72
CA SER A 662 -7.23 7.00 44.99
C SER A 662 -7.77 6.49 46.31
N LYS A 663 -8.13 5.21 46.32
CA LYS A 663 -8.69 4.52 47.49
C LYS A 663 -7.57 3.81 48.23
N PHE A 664 -7.47 4.04 49.53
CA PHE A 664 -6.58 3.29 50.43
C PHE A 664 -7.45 2.33 51.24
N LEU A 665 -7.21 1.01 51.13
CA LEU A 665 -8.06 -0.02 51.75
C LEU A 665 -9.56 0.18 51.44
N GLY A 666 -9.88 0.53 50.18
CA GLY A 666 -11.25 0.79 49.72
C GLY A 666 -11.85 2.14 50.15
N VAL A 667 -11.12 2.97 50.90
CA VAL A 667 -11.60 4.30 51.34
C VAL A 667 -10.96 5.41 50.46
N PRO A 668 -11.76 6.18 49.71
CA PRO A 668 -11.24 7.32 48.93
C PRO A 668 -10.58 8.33 49.86
N SER A 669 -9.27 8.50 49.75
CA SER A 669 -8.50 9.22 50.78
C SER A 669 -7.29 9.98 50.24
N ILE A 670 -6.79 9.62 49.06
CA ILE A 670 -5.58 10.22 48.48
C ILE A 670 -5.99 11.00 47.23
N PRO A 671 -5.88 12.34 47.22
CA PRO A 671 -6.02 13.12 46.01
C PRO A 671 -5.01 12.67 44.94
N THR A 672 -5.53 12.44 43.73
CA THR A 672 -4.78 11.94 42.58
C THR A 672 -4.79 12.98 41.48
N ARG A 673 -3.62 13.28 40.92
CA ARG A 673 -3.48 14.24 39.82
C ARG A 673 -2.60 13.63 38.74
N ILE A 674 -2.95 13.84 37.48
CA ILE A 674 -2.19 13.35 36.32
C ILE A 674 -1.59 14.54 35.59
N GLY A 675 -0.38 14.35 35.07
CA GLY A 675 0.33 15.30 34.21
C GLY A 675 1.14 16.35 34.98
N CYS A 676 0.71 16.75 36.19
CA CYS A 676 1.49 17.72 36.95
C CYS A 676 1.28 17.70 38.47
N ALA A 677 2.29 18.21 39.17
CA ALA A 677 2.33 18.26 40.62
C ALA A 677 1.19 19.11 41.21
N PRO A 678 0.68 18.77 42.42
CA PRO A 678 -0.32 19.56 43.14
C PRO A 678 0.04 21.04 43.32
N SER A 679 1.33 21.39 43.32
CA SER A 679 1.83 22.76 43.43
C SER A 679 1.66 23.61 42.16
N LYS A 680 1.53 23.00 40.97
CA LYS A 680 1.27 23.73 39.70
C LYS A 680 -0.20 24.17 39.69
N SER A 681 -0.47 25.43 39.34
CA SER A 681 -1.84 25.95 39.23
C SER A 681 -2.58 25.33 38.04
N GLY A 682 -3.89 25.15 38.15
CA GLY A 682 -4.72 24.55 37.09
C GLY A 682 -4.71 23.03 37.13
N ASP A 683 -5.05 22.39 36.01
CA ASP A 683 -5.17 20.93 35.89
C ASP A 683 -4.24 20.33 34.81
N CYS A 684 -3.42 21.16 34.15
CA CYS A 684 -2.42 20.79 33.14
C CYS A 684 -2.96 19.81 32.08
N PRO A 685 -4.00 20.21 31.33
CA PRO A 685 -4.66 19.31 30.38
C PRO A 685 -3.73 18.80 29.26
N GLU A 686 -2.70 19.56 28.91
CA GLU A 686 -1.66 19.20 27.93
C GLU A 686 -0.78 18.03 28.40
N ASP A 687 -0.48 17.96 29.69
CA ASP A 687 0.39 16.95 30.30
C ASP A 687 -0.32 15.59 30.55
N LYS A 688 -1.58 15.46 30.10
CA LYS A 688 -2.44 14.27 30.26
C LYS A 688 -2.56 13.42 29.00
N ILE A 689 -1.86 13.81 27.94
CA ILE A 689 -1.96 13.22 26.62
C ILE A 689 -0.76 12.30 26.41
N LEU A 690 -1.02 11.03 26.09
CA LEU A 690 -0.03 10.07 25.65
C LEU A 690 -0.06 9.98 24.13
N TYR A 691 1.10 9.97 23.49
CA TYR A 691 1.24 9.88 22.04
C TYR A 691 1.56 8.45 21.63
N LYS A 692 1.03 8.01 20.48
CA LYS A 692 1.05 6.61 20.06
C LYS A 692 1.92 6.41 18.84
N THR A 693 2.64 5.30 18.84
CA THR A 693 3.38 4.78 17.69
C THR A 693 2.93 3.36 17.40
N TYR A 694 2.33 3.13 16.23
CA TYR A 694 1.78 1.82 15.86
C TYR A 694 1.54 1.67 14.35
N GLY A 695 1.22 0.45 13.93
CA GLY A 695 0.65 0.18 12.61
C GLY A 695 -0.54 -0.76 12.76
N LEU A 696 -1.33 -0.89 11.72
CA LEU A 696 -2.50 -1.76 11.73
C LEU A 696 -2.68 -2.40 10.35
N ASN A 697 -2.87 -3.70 10.31
CA ASN A 697 -3.24 -4.36 9.05
C ASN A 697 -4.73 -4.63 9.03
N ILE A 698 -5.36 -4.36 7.90
CA ILE A 698 -6.77 -4.67 7.67
C ILE A 698 -6.94 -5.53 6.43
N GLU A 699 -8.06 -6.22 6.37
CA GLU A 699 -8.44 -7.02 5.22
C GLU A 699 -9.91 -6.83 4.90
N PHE A 700 -10.18 -6.43 3.67
CA PHE A 700 -11.53 -6.36 3.13
C PHE A 700 -11.94 -7.76 2.68
N GLU A 701 -12.90 -8.34 3.38
CA GLU A 701 -13.47 -9.66 3.07
C GLU A 701 -14.52 -9.57 1.95
N GLY A 702 -15.11 -8.39 1.79
CA GLY A 702 -16.08 -8.10 0.75
C GLY A 702 -17.41 -7.64 1.34
N PRO A 703 -18.47 -7.70 0.52
CA PRO A 703 -19.76 -7.15 0.89
C PRO A 703 -20.50 -8.02 1.90
N ILE A 704 -21.14 -7.41 2.88
CA ILE A 704 -22.05 -8.13 3.79
C ILE A 704 -23.42 -8.31 3.13
N ASP A 705 -24.06 -9.45 3.39
CA ASP A 705 -25.42 -9.71 2.94
C ASP A 705 -26.44 -8.93 3.81
N PRO A 706 -27.11 -7.90 3.26
CA PRO A 706 -28.05 -7.08 4.02
C PRO A 706 -29.25 -7.90 4.54
N ASP A 707 -29.60 -9.01 3.90
CA ASP A 707 -30.67 -9.90 4.36
C ASP A 707 -30.28 -10.65 5.65
N VAL A 708 -28.97 -10.80 5.91
CA VAL A 708 -28.41 -11.45 7.10
C VAL A 708 -28.13 -10.43 8.21
N PHE A 709 -27.56 -9.29 7.86
CA PHE A 709 -27.02 -8.31 8.83
C PHE A 709 -27.93 -7.10 9.07
N GLY A 710 -29.03 -6.96 8.32
CA GLY A 710 -30.02 -5.90 8.48
C GLY A 710 -29.56 -4.51 8.01
N LYS A 711 -28.37 -4.42 7.41
CA LYS A 711 -27.81 -3.22 6.78
C LYS A 711 -26.76 -3.61 5.74
N GLU A 712 -26.56 -2.73 4.77
CA GLU A 712 -25.50 -2.85 3.76
C GLU A 712 -24.17 -2.36 4.33
N GLY A 713 -23.06 -2.90 3.80
CA GLY A 713 -21.72 -2.44 4.15
C GLY A 713 -20.63 -3.37 3.63
N VAL A 714 -19.40 -3.14 4.10
CA VAL A 714 -18.21 -3.96 3.80
C VAL A 714 -17.64 -4.49 5.11
N GLU A 715 -17.50 -5.80 5.21
CA GLU A 715 -16.83 -6.43 6.36
C GLU A 715 -15.33 -6.19 6.27
N VAL A 716 -14.75 -5.77 7.40
CA VAL A 716 -13.31 -5.56 7.53
C VAL A 716 -12.79 -6.37 8.70
N LYS A 717 -11.84 -7.25 8.42
CA LYS A 717 -11.03 -7.87 9.46
C LYS A 717 -9.87 -6.95 9.82
N VAL A 718 -9.64 -6.79 11.11
CA VAL A 718 -8.53 -6.01 11.65
C VAL A 718 -7.62 -6.96 12.40
N TYR A 719 -6.37 -7.02 11.96
CA TYR A 719 -5.35 -7.87 12.58
C TYR A 719 -4.92 -7.26 13.92
N PRO A 720 -4.98 -8.03 15.01
CA PRO A 720 -4.49 -7.57 16.30
C PRO A 720 -3.01 -7.18 16.24
N THR A 721 -2.64 -6.13 16.97
CA THR A 721 -1.29 -5.56 16.98
C THR A 721 -1.00 -4.84 18.32
N ILE A 722 0.19 -4.30 18.45
CA ILE A 722 0.66 -3.53 19.61
C ILE A 722 0.67 -2.04 19.29
N ILE A 723 0.32 -1.23 20.29
CA ILE A 723 0.43 0.23 20.29
C ILE A 723 1.36 0.62 21.43
N ALA A 724 2.50 1.23 21.10
CA ALA A 724 3.40 1.82 22.08
C ALA A 724 3.00 3.27 22.33
N THR A 725 3.17 3.75 23.57
CA THR A 725 2.84 5.13 23.94
C THR A 725 3.93 5.79 24.75
N THR A 726 3.98 7.12 24.72
CA THR A 726 4.79 7.91 25.66
C THR A 726 4.34 7.67 27.11
N GLY A 727 5.19 7.97 28.10
CA GLY A 727 4.80 7.89 29.51
C GLY A 727 3.96 9.06 30.01
N VAL A 728 3.39 8.91 31.22
CA VAL A 728 2.67 9.98 31.94
C VAL A 728 3.05 9.99 33.42
N SER A 729 3.08 11.18 34.02
CA SER A 729 3.30 11.32 35.47
C SER A 729 1.99 11.31 36.27
N VAL A 730 1.92 10.43 37.27
CA VAL A 730 0.81 10.35 38.23
C VAL A 730 1.29 10.83 39.60
N PHE A 731 0.65 11.85 40.15
CA PHE A 731 0.98 12.44 41.44
C PHE A 731 -0.04 12.00 42.49
N LEU A 732 0.47 11.32 43.52
CA LEU A 732 -0.31 10.88 44.68
C LEU A 732 0.09 11.72 45.91
N SER A 733 -0.88 12.37 46.54
CA SER A 733 -0.63 13.19 47.73
C SER A 733 0.02 12.37 48.86
N GLY A 734 1.22 12.76 49.29
CA GLY A 734 1.98 12.08 50.34
C GLY A 734 2.89 10.94 49.88
N VAL A 735 2.79 10.52 48.61
CA VAL A 735 3.67 9.49 47.99
C VAL A 735 4.59 10.11 46.95
N GLY A 736 4.14 11.17 46.26
CA GLY A 736 4.93 11.90 45.26
C GLY A 736 4.61 11.48 43.82
N GLU A 737 5.51 11.85 42.91
CA GLU A 737 5.40 11.56 41.47
C GLU A 737 5.72 10.08 41.17
N GLN A 738 4.87 9.47 40.36
CA GLN A 738 5.05 8.14 39.80
C GLN A 738 5.05 8.26 38.28
N ASN A 739 6.20 8.06 37.65
CA ASN A 739 6.31 8.01 36.20
C ASN A 739 5.93 6.60 35.74
N THR A 740 5.00 6.49 34.79
CA THR A 740 4.57 5.19 34.25
C THR A 740 5.59 4.56 33.32
N GLY A 741 6.53 5.34 32.77
CA GLY A 741 7.28 4.94 31.58
C GLY A 741 6.35 4.71 30.38
N PRO A 742 6.89 4.23 29.25
CA PRO A 742 6.10 3.90 28.07
C PRO A 742 5.05 2.83 28.40
N ALA A 743 3.79 3.09 28.05
CA ALA A 743 2.72 2.11 28.20
C ALA A 743 2.45 1.40 26.87
N ILE A 744 2.18 0.10 26.95
CA ILE A 744 1.94 -0.76 25.80
C ILE A 744 0.49 -1.22 25.82
N VAL A 745 -0.23 -0.96 24.73
CA VAL A 745 -1.60 -1.46 24.52
C VAL A 745 -1.55 -2.58 23.49
N ARG A 746 -2.08 -3.73 23.85
CA ARG A 746 -2.15 -4.91 22.99
C ARG A 746 -3.59 -5.15 22.57
N ILE A 747 -3.87 -5.03 21.27
CA ILE A 747 -5.16 -5.43 20.74
C ILE A 747 -5.25 -6.96 20.81
N ARG A 748 -6.37 -7.46 21.33
CA ARG A 748 -6.54 -8.88 21.64
C ARG A 748 -7.09 -9.67 20.47
N HIS A 749 -6.74 -10.96 20.46
CA HIS A 749 -7.42 -11.96 19.68
C HIS A 749 -8.68 -12.41 20.42
N VAL A 750 -9.80 -12.52 19.71
CA VAL A 750 -11.05 -13.04 20.27
C VAL A 750 -11.53 -14.25 19.46
N PRO A 751 -10.89 -15.43 19.61
CA PRO A 751 -11.23 -16.61 18.82
C PRO A 751 -12.66 -17.08 19.08
N THR A 752 -13.38 -17.37 18.00
CA THR A 752 -14.68 -18.04 18.03
C THR A 752 -14.66 -19.22 17.05
N GLU A 753 -15.73 -20.02 17.01
CA GLU A 753 -15.85 -21.12 16.05
C GLU A 753 -15.77 -20.64 14.59
N ASP A 754 -16.41 -19.51 14.29
CA ASP A 754 -16.43 -18.88 12.96
C ASP A 754 -15.25 -17.93 12.69
N ASN A 755 -14.48 -17.59 13.72
CA ASN A 755 -13.30 -16.73 13.65
C ASN A 755 -12.16 -17.33 14.50
N PRO A 756 -11.57 -18.47 14.09
CA PRO A 756 -10.60 -19.20 14.89
C PRO A 756 -9.28 -18.44 15.09
N GLN A 757 -8.93 -17.54 14.18
CA GLN A 757 -7.78 -16.64 14.31
C GLN A 757 -8.06 -15.45 15.22
N GLY A 758 -9.32 -15.23 15.63
CA GLY A 758 -9.68 -14.18 16.58
C GLY A 758 -9.40 -12.76 16.10
N HIS A 759 -9.41 -12.49 14.79
CA HIS A 759 -9.27 -11.14 14.26
C HIS A 759 -10.43 -10.26 14.73
N LEU A 760 -10.21 -8.95 14.93
CA LEU A 760 -11.34 -8.08 15.20
C LEU A 760 -12.17 -7.94 13.93
N VAL A 761 -13.48 -7.86 14.09
CA VAL A 761 -14.40 -7.62 12.98
C VAL A 761 -14.94 -6.20 13.12
N GLY A 762 -14.90 -5.46 12.03
CA GLY A 762 -15.52 -4.16 11.92
C GLY A 762 -16.34 -4.05 10.65
N LEU A 763 -17.10 -2.97 10.57
CA LEU A 763 -17.98 -2.70 9.44
C LEU A 763 -17.72 -1.29 8.91
N ILE A 764 -17.59 -1.18 7.59
CA ILE A 764 -17.74 0.09 6.88
C ILE A 764 -19.17 0.19 6.36
N ASP A 765 -19.89 1.20 6.83
CA ASP A 765 -21.25 1.54 6.40
C ASP A 765 -21.40 3.06 6.15
N GLU A 766 -22.61 3.49 5.78
CA GLU A 766 -22.92 4.91 5.58
C GLU A 766 -22.99 5.65 6.93
N GLY A 767 -22.17 6.67 7.07
CA GLY A 767 -22.11 7.55 8.22
C GLY A 767 -23.20 8.63 8.22
N PRO A 768 -23.34 9.39 9.33
CA PRO A 768 -24.33 10.46 9.45
C PRO A 768 -24.18 11.61 8.44
N ASP A 769 -23.00 11.74 7.85
CA ASP A 769 -22.63 12.72 6.81
C ASP A 769 -22.82 12.18 5.38
N GLY A 770 -23.30 10.95 5.22
CA GLY A 770 -23.42 10.25 3.94
C GLY A 770 -22.09 9.68 3.42
N GLY A 771 -21.00 9.81 4.18
CA GLY A 771 -19.69 9.27 3.85
C GLY A 771 -19.43 7.89 4.46
N LEU A 772 -18.30 7.28 4.13
CA LEU A 772 -17.93 5.99 4.69
C LEU A 772 -17.54 6.14 6.16
N ARG A 773 -18.10 5.28 7.01
CA ARG A 773 -17.81 5.23 8.44
C ARG A 773 -17.39 3.82 8.84
N PHE A 774 -16.25 3.70 9.51
CA PHE A 774 -15.82 2.45 10.11
C PHE A 774 -16.24 2.38 11.58
N THR A 775 -16.74 1.22 12.02
CA THR A 775 -17.06 0.96 13.43
C THR A 775 -16.58 -0.43 13.83
N THR A 776 -15.93 -0.53 15.00
CA THR A 776 -15.47 -1.81 15.56
C THR A 776 -15.40 -1.75 17.09
N THR A 777 -15.32 -2.93 17.71
CA THR A 777 -15.04 -3.09 19.14
C THR A 777 -13.71 -3.81 19.29
N ALA A 778 -12.77 -3.19 19.99
CA ALA A 778 -11.41 -3.69 20.16
C ALA A 778 -11.14 -4.00 21.66
N PRO A 779 -11.29 -5.26 22.09
CA PRO A 779 -10.75 -5.70 23.36
C PRO A 779 -9.24 -5.56 23.37
N ALA A 780 -8.68 -5.10 24.49
CA ALA A 780 -7.26 -4.81 24.62
C ALA A 780 -6.72 -5.17 26.01
N HIS A 781 -5.40 -5.34 26.07
CA HIS A 781 -4.61 -5.39 27.30
C HIS A 781 -3.77 -4.12 27.44
N LEU A 782 -3.60 -3.64 28.67
CA LEU A 782 -2.69 -2.55 29.03
C LEU A 782 -1.53 -3.10 29.87
N ASP A 783 -0.32 -2.76 29.46
CA ASP A 783 0.93 -3.14 30.09
C ASP A 783 1.75 -1.86 30.39
N ALA A 784 2.29 -1.75 31.60
CA ALA A 784 3.17 -0.65 32.02
C ALA A 784 4.47 -1.24 32.61
N PRO A 785 5.32 -1.86 31.77
CA PRO A 785 6.49 -2.63 32.22
C PRO A 785 7.50 -1.80 33.04
N ASN A 786 7.62 -0.51 32.72
CA ASN A 786 8.57 0.40 33.35
C ASN A 786 7.97 1.20 34.52
N LEU A 787 6.70 0.96 34.88
CA LEU A 787 6.07 1.64 36.01
C LEU A 787 6.72 1.17 37.33
N ARG A 788 7.43 2.08 37.98
CA ARG A 788 8.06 1.82 39.28
C ARG A 788 7.51 2.76 40.34
N LEU A 789 6.98 2.17 41.40
CA LEU A 789 6.35 2.92 42.47
C LEU A 789 7.32 3.21 43.62
N LYS A 790 7.45 4.49 43.98
CA LYS A 790 8.33 4.99 45.06
C LYS A 790 7.50 5.43 46.27
N LEU A 791 7.97 5.08 47.47
CA LEU A 791 7.45 5.64 48.72
C LEU A 791 8.25 6.89 49.11
N ALA A 792 7.56 8.00 49.37
CA ALA A 792 8.19 9.24 49.80
C ALA A 792 9.03 9.05 51.08
N GLY A 793 10.29 9.46 51.05
CA GLY A 793 11.19 9.46 52.21
C GLY A 793 11.93 8.13 52.49
N VAL A 794 11.81 7.14 51.60
CA VAL A 794 12.59 5.88 51.67
C VAL A 794 13.47 5.79 50.43
N ASP A 795 14.76 6.10 50.57
CA ASP A 795 15.71 6.05 49.45
C ASP A 795 16.03 4.60 49.06
N GLY A 796 15.94 4.30 47.76
CA GLY A 796 16.54 3.11 47.15
C GLY A 796 15.85 1.77 47.40
N THR A 797 14.62 1.72 47.91
CA THR A 797 13.88 0.46 48.09
C THR A 797 12.51 0.47 47.40
N TRP A 798 12.37 -0.35 46.35
CA TRP A 798 11.12 -0.60 45.62
C TRP A 798 10.26 -1.56 46.45
N LEU A 799 9.39 -1.03 47.30
CA LEU A 799 8.57 -1.82 48.21
C LEU A 799 7.15 -2.05 47.68
N LEU A 800 6.83 -1.58 46.48
CA LEU A 800 5.48 -1.61 45.90
C LEU A 800 5.46 -2.33 44.54
N ASP A 801 4.39 -3.10 44.31
CA ASP A 801 4.01 -3.76 43.04
C ASP A 801 2.74 -3.14 42.48
N HIS A 802 2.47 -3.36 41.19
CA HIS A 802 1.21 -2.97 40.53
C HIS A 802 0.63 -4.09 39.67
N ASP A 803 -0.65 -3.97 39.31
CA ASP A 803 -1.37 -4.94 38.47
C ASP A 803 -1.51 -4.56 36.99
N ILE A 804 -0.82 -3.50 36.54
CA ILE A 804 -0.82 -3.07 35.12
C ILE A 804 0.12 -3.95 34.27
N TYR A 805 -0.18 -5.25 34.26
CA TYR A 805 0.36 -6.26 33.38
C TYR A 805 -0.82 -7.04 32.81
N SER A 806 -0.97 -7.03 31.48
CA SER A 806 -2.11 -7.61 30.77
C SER A 806 -3.48 -7.14 31.29
N LYS A 807 -3.60 -5.87 31.70
CA LYS A 807 -4.84 -5.34 32.29
C LYS A 807 -5.92 -5.19 31.21
N GLU A 808 -7.03 -5.90 31.34
CA GLU A 808 -8.09 -5.92 30.32
C GLU A 808 -8.93 -4.64 30.28
N PHE A 809 -9.22 -4.17 29.06
CA PHE A 809 -10.21 -3.14 28.78
C PHE A 809 -10.77 -3.28 27.36
N VAL A 810 -11.78 -2.48 27.02
CA VAL A 810 -12.43 -2.52 25.69
C VAL A 810 -12.55 -1.11 25.14
N LEU A 811 -12.17 -0.95 23.87
CA LEU A 811 -12.37 0.28 23.10
C LEU A 811 -13.52 0.08 22.10
N GLU A 812 -14.57 0.87 22.22
CA GLU A 812 -15.57 1.01 21.16
C GLU A 812 -15.12 2.16 20.25
N LEU A 813 -14.74 1.85 19.01
CA LEU A 813 -14.10 2.78 18.09
C LEU A 813 -14.99 3.05 16.88
N SER A 814 -15.05 4.30 16.47
CA SER A 814 -15.79 4.66 15.26
C SER A 814 -15.31 5.98 14.67
N GLY A 815 -15.37 6.11 13.35
CA GLY A 815 -15.05 7.35 12.67
C GLY A 815 -14.97 7.21 11.14
N PRO A 816 -14.64 8.31 10.44
CA PRO A 816 -14.72 8.39 8.99
C PRO A 816 -13.59 7.60 8.30
N VAL A 817 -13.92 7.07 7.13
CA VAL A 817 -12.99 6.49 6.15
C VAL A 817 -12.99 7.39 4.92
N ARG A 818 -11.83 7.87 4.50
CA ARG A 818 -11.68 8.80 3.38
C ARG A 818 -10.65 8.28 2.37
N LEU A 819 -10.87 8.55 1.10
CA LEU A 819 -9.83 8.43 0.08
C LEU A 819 -9.24 9.82 -0.17
N VAL A 820 -7.91 9.94 -0.07
CA VAL A 820 -7.21 11.18 -0.40
C VAL A 820 -6.84 11.19 -1.88
N ASP A 821 -6.48 12.37 -2.40
CA ASP A 821 -6.19 12.63 -3.82
C ASP A 821 -4.96 11.89 -4.41
N ASP A 822 -4.18 11.20 -3.58
CA ASP A 822 -3.10 10.30 -3.99
C ASP A 822 -3.53 8.82 -3.96
N GLY A 823 -4.82 8.56 -3.71
CA GLY A 823 -5.45 7.25 -3.71
C GLY A 823 -5.37 6.50 -2.37
N ARG A 824 -4.61 7.00 -1.39
CA ARG A 824 -4.49 6.34 -0.09
C ARG A 824 -5.79 6.39 0.72
N LEU A 825 -5.99 5.35 1.52
CA LEU A 825 -7.09 5.24 2.46
C LEU A 825 -6.69 5.88 3.80
N LEU A 826 -7.43 6.89 4.25
CA LEU A 826 -7.30 7.50 5.57
C LEU A 826 -8.46 7.03 6.46
N VAL A 827 -8.13 6.50 7.63
CA VAL A 827 -9.10 6.07 8.66
C VAL A 827 -8.81 6.84 9.94
N THR A 828 -9.79 7.61 10.41
CA THR A 828 -9.72 8.30 11.70
C THR A 828 -10.76 7.70 12.64
N LEU A 829 -10.36 7.25 13.83
CA LEU A 829 -11.23 6.60 14.80
C LEU A 829 -11.12 7.28 16.16
N GLU A 830 -12.26 7.41 16.83
CA GLU A 830 -12.34 7.90 18.20
C GLU A 830 -13.09 6.92 19.10
N THR A 831 -12.75 6.91 20.39
CA THR A 831 -13.50 6.16 21.40
C THR A 831 -14.90 6.72 21.60
N LEU A 832 -15.93 5.89 21.40
CA LEU A 832 -17.34 6.28 21.53
C LEU A 832 -17.78 6.48 22.98
N LYS A 833 -17.24 5.68 23.90
CA LYS A 833 -17.60 5.69 25.32
C LYS A 833 -16.36 5.90 26.18
N ALA A 834 -16.58 6.39 27.40
CA ALA A 834 -15.52 6.43 28.39
C ALA A 834 -15.13 5.01 28.81
N VAL A 835 -13.84 4.78 28.99
CA VAL A 835 -13.26 3.53 29.48
C VAL A 835 -12.74 3.78 30.88
N GLU A 836 -13.29 3.07 31.85
CA GLU A 836 -12.81 3.09 33.24
C GLU A 836 -11.71 2.04 33.43
N LEU A 837 -10.61 2.47 34.02
CA LEU A 837 -9.43 1.66 34.32
C LEU A 837 -9.08 1.80 35.80
N SER A 838 -8.39 0.82 36.36
CA SER A 838 -7.85 0.89 37.72
C SER A 838 -6.45 0.31 37.79
N ALA A 839 -5.52 1.07 38.39
CA ALA A 839 -4.21 0.57 38.77
C ALA A 839 -4.22 0.24 40.27
N ASN A 840 -4.06 -1.04 40.59
CA ASN A 840 -3.97 -1.53 41.96
C ASN A 840 -2.49 -1.63 42.35
N VAL A 841 -2.18 -1.18 43.55
CA VAL A 841 -0.82 -1.10 44.08
C VAL A 841 -0.74 -1.82 45.42
N ASP A 842 0.26 -2.69 45.54
CA ASP A 842 0.49 -3.58 46.68
C ASP A 842 1.90 -3.49 47.23
N PHE A 843 2.12 -3.94 48.47
CA PHE A 843 3.48 -4.04 49.01
C PHE A 843 4.13 -5.38 48.67
N LYS A 844 5.38 -5.33 48.21
CA LYS A 844 6.23 -6.51 47.99
C LYS A 844 6.36 -7.34 49.28
N ASN A 845 6.13 -8.64 49.20
CA ASN A 845 6.38 -9.64 50.26
C ASN A 845 5.59 -9.47 51.59
N ILE A 846 4.40 -8.85 51.57
CA ILE A 846 3.49 -8.79 52.73
C ILE A 846 2.33 -9.79 52.54
N LEU A 847 1.70 -10.29 53.61
CA LEU A 847 0.57 -11.25 53.56
C LEU A 847 -0.52 -10.82 52.57
N GLU A 848 -1.14 -11.78 51.87
CA GLU A 848 -2.21 -11.57 50.86
C GLU A 848 -3.40 -10.69 51.32
N ILE A 849 -3.62 -10.54 52.63
CA ILE A 849 -4.66 -9.66 53.20
C ILE A 849 -4.46 -8.17 52.89
N PHE A 850 -3.30 -7.79 52.33
CA PHE A 850 -2.97 -6.42 51.93
C PHE A 850 -2.98 -6.18 50.41
N ARG A 851 -3.47 -7.13 49.59
CA ARG A 851 -3.68 -6.91 48.15
C ARG A 851 -4.77 -5.85 47.88
N GLY A 852 -4.61 -5.04 46.82
CA GLY A 852 -5.41 -3.86 46.50
C GLY A 852 -5.28 -2.72 47.50
N MET A 853 -4.11 -2.51 48.11
CA MET A 853 -3.96 -1.53 49.19
C MET A 853 -4.21 -0.10 48.73
N VAL A 854 -3.74 0.26 47.54
CA VAL A 854 -4.07 1.52 46.87
C VAL A 854 -4.68 1.22 45.50
N GLU A 855 -5.89 1.70 45.26
CA GLU A 855 -6.54 1.68 43.94
C GLU A 855 -6.50 3.09 43.35
N ILE A 856 -5.91 3.24 42.17
CA ILE A 856 -5.85 4.49 41.40
C ILE A 856 -6.88 4.39 40.27
N PRO A 857 -8.03 5.08 40.36
CA PRO A 857 -9.01 5.10 39.27
C PRO A 857 -8.51 5.99 38.14
N LEU A 858 -8.55 5.47 36.91
CA LEU A 858 -8.14 6.14 35.68
C LEU A 858 -9.29 6.09 34.67
N VAL A 859 -9.39 7.09 33.80
CA VAL A 859 -10.46 7.16 32.79
C VAL A 859 -9.89 7.64 31.46
N ILE A 860 -10.16 6.90 30.39
CA ILE A 860 -10.09 7.43 29.03
C ILE A 860 -11.49 7.95 28.69
N PRO A 861 -11.69 9.27 28.53
CA PRO A 861 -13.02 9.83 28.28
C PRO A 861 -13.54 9.45 26.87
N ALA A 862 -14.84 9.65 26.62
CA ALA A 862 -15.37 9.57 25.26
C ALA A 862 -14.69 10.65 24.37
N GLY A 863 -14.30 10.27 23.14
CA GLY A 863 -13.41 11.05 22.28
C GLY A 863 -11.97 11.19 22.81
N GLY A 864 -11.63 10.47 23.88
CA GLY A 864 -10.36 10.57 24.58
C GLY A 864 -9.23 9.77 23.95
N ALA A 865 -9.50 8.79 23.09
CA ALA A 865 -8.47 8.16 22.27
C ALA A 865 -8.75 8.40 20.79
N ASN A 866 -7.77 8.96 20.08
CA ASN A 866 -7.78 9.18 18.65
C ASN A 866 -6.76 8.25 17.97
N LEU A 867 -7.19 7.58 16.91
CA LEU A 867 -6.37 6.72 16.06
C LEU A 867 -6.48 7.25 14.63
N ASN A 868 -5.35 7.58 13.99
CA ASN A 868 -5.31 8.11 12.65
C ASN A 868 -4.33 7.31 11.79
N LEU A 869 -4.88 6.58 10.83
CA LEU A 869 -4.19 5.57 10.05
C LEU A 869 -4.30 5.90 8.56
N ILE A 870 -3.18 5.83 7.84
CA ILE A 870 -3.18 5.91 6.38
C ILE A 870 -2.62 4.64 5.77
N SER A 871 -3.17 4.21 4.63
CA SER A 871 -2.57 3.14 3.85
C SER A 871 -1.21 3.54 3.32
N LEU A 872 -0.33 2.56 3.13
CA LEU A 872 0.95 2.81 2.45
C LEU A 872 0.71 3.33 1.01
N PRO A 873 1.65 4.10 0.44
CA PRO A 873 1.61 4.48 -0.97
C PRO A 873 1.32 3.30 -1.89
N ILE A 874 0.39 3.47 -2.82
CA ILE A 874 -0.13 2.39 -3.67
C ILE A 874 0.93 1.84 -4.62
N LYS A 875 1.79 2.71 -5.15
CA LYS A 875 2.83 2.36 -6.12
C LYS A 875 4.19 2.58 -5.46
N GLN A 876 4.81 1.51 -4.99
CA GLN A 876 6.14 1.56 -4.39
C GLN A 876 7.10 0.65 -5.18
N MET A 877 8.32 1.13 -5.39
CA MET A 877 9.44 0.28 -5.74
C MET A 877 10.26 0.00 -4.48
N PRO A 878 10.62 -1.24 -4.19
CA PRO A 878 11.56 -1.50 -3.12
C PRO A 878 12.92 -0.90 -3.47
N GLU A 879 13.64 -0.48 -2.44
CA GLU A 879 14.97 0.11 -2.55
C GLU A 879 16.01 -0.96 -2.92
N ALA A 880 15.84 -2.17 -2.38
CA ALA A 880 16.74 -3.30 -2.56
C ALA A 880 15.99 -4.62 -2.75
N TYR A 881 16.66 -5.53 -3.47
CA TYR A 881 16.19 -6.87 -3.81
C TYR A 881 17.26 -7.91 -3.44
N GLN A 882 16.87 -8.96 -2.73
CA GLN A 882 17.71 -10.16 -2.50
C GLN A 882 16.92 -11.40 -2.93
N VAL A 883 17.53 -12.22 -3.79
CA VAL A 883 16.94 -13.47 -4.27
C VAL A 883 17.75 -14.64 -3.73
N LYS A 884 17.07 -15.60 -3.09
CA LYS A 884 17.64 -16.88 -2.71
C LYS A 884 16.98 -17.98 -3.56
N PRO A 885 17.71 -18.55 -4.53
CA PRO A 885 17.17 -19.56 -5.44
C PRO A 885 16.92 -20.90 -4.75
#